data_AF-A0A835VW36-F1
#
_entry.id   AF-A0A835VW36-F1
#
_cell.length_a   1.000
_cell.length_b   1.000
_cell.length_c   1.000
_cell.angle_alpha   90.00
_cell.angle_beta   90.00
_cell.angle_gamma   90.00
#
_symmetry.space_group_name_H-M   'P 1'
#
loop_
_entity.id
_entity.type
_entity.pdbx_description
1 polymer ?
#
loop_
_entity_poly.entity_id
_entity_poly.type
_entity_poly.pdbx_seq_one_letter_code
_entity_poly.pdbx_strand_id
1 'polypeptide(L)'
;MEAAAASTSQKEALLPLVHAFWQRAAEAAAQKNYRSASDILEQALLLAPGPASVAASAAASSASCASTSSRAVAGAASGYGGSDGSSSSSSSGGGSGAYTETLQRLARVWLAAGNPGRAVRWALRAAEAAPGDAGVLELCGDCLREGGRPREAAMHYQSALEVLEEAQELAPRGGGGAAGGSGQEQDDLPPSDTQLRVRLSLAACLFDIPGSASPPYTNQDLAASLVMAALEADPGCTAALQLYGRIAAARGLADDALRVALRLAVAAPQQAAAKRLLAECLPDEAACEHLYSELNVPPVPEEDEEEQGDGGGVGQGAAGSSKPSSSSTGGGGGSSSVSAAAALGFVATAIKDHGKVDSCIALLRRAAALQPACASYALNHVHALELRQGLQPALAAAAAFCRRAAGPAAQLAGVPLKALVPLLTGLPPLNRAADLDWYLASPPPPPPPPAADAATAGSDGAGAAPAAPAPVPASAAAAAVTAGLAAATAVAAAAAPAKSVCYSPDQLDALALLFTAAKLLYVGGALGAAAALVAAVEPLRRASSVELHTTLIRNEAAYFGCVLQLLAAPHTPPQPPQPPQPQPPAPAAGAGAAACAGAGEAVADGVAAAPAAAAAAGASAGARPLYLCGDSHCLSAAWRHVTLRGEQRLLRPLLVTGCKVWHLRPESEFYPKTQFESAMRLLPPGAQVLLVLGEIDCREGLLLAVQKGKYDTVADGIAATVRIYIDLVKRLLRGDFHTGSSSSNSSGVSVGSSSSGAGSSSSGAPVEVFVHPVPPVLNETRALVCAFAAALREGLAAAVAAEPQALAGRVHYLDFFDELLLQPGSSADDAAGSSSSGAGSSSASTSSSITRQQPKPESEPEAAQAQAQLAAAGPRLRPDLAFDGTHLSPAYVELMDAALARLAA
;
A
#
# COMPACT_ATOMS: atom_id res chain seq x y z
N MET A 1 32.43 16.11 -24.86
CA MET A 1 32.81 15.64 -26.21
C MET A 1 34.30 15.83 -26.48
N GLU A 2 34.86 17.05 -26.35
CA GLU A 2 36.31 17.28 -26.54
C GLU A 2 37.19 16.47 -25.56
N ALA A 3 36.76 16.29 -24.31
CA ALA A 3 37.46 15.47 -23.33
C ALA A 3 37.53 13.97 -23.65
N ALA A 4 36.64 13.44 -24.49
CA ALA A 4 36.68 12.03 -24.90
C ALA A 4 37.86 11.76 -25.87
N ALA A 5 38.30 12.78 -26.60
CA ALA A 5 39.46 12.76 -27.51
C ALA A 5 40.77 13.22 -26.84
N ALA A 6 40.73 13.52 -25.54
CA ALA A 6 41.87 14.05 -24.80
C ALA A 6 42.88 12.95 -24.45
N SER A 7 44.18 13.29 -24.55
CA SER A 7 45.28 12.41 -24.15
C SER A 7 45.23 12.09 -22.65
N THR A 8 45.89 11.02 -22.21
CA THR A 8 45.96 10.64 -20.79
C THR A 8 46.46 11.79 -19.91
N SER A 9 47.46 12.55 -20.38
CA SER A 9 48.00 13.72 -19.68
C SER A 9 46.99 14.87 -19.57
N GLN A 10 46.14 15.07 -20.59
CA GLN A 10 45.06 16.06 -20.53
C GLN A 10 43.97 15.64 -19.54
N LYS A 11 43.71 14.34 -19.39
CA LYS A 11 42.74 13.81 -18.41
C LYS A 11 43.27 13.87 -16.97
N GLU A 12 44.57 13.67 -16.77
CA GLU A 12 45.21 13.86 -15.45
C GLU A 12 45.04 15.30 -14.93
N ALA A 13 45.11 16.30 -15.83
CA ALA A 13 44.86 17.70 -15.46
C ALA A 13 43.40 17.97 -15.02
N LEU A 14 42.46 17.06 -15.33
CA LEU A 14 41.04 17.18 -14.98
C LEU A 14 40.66 16.46 -13.68
N LEU A 15 41.62 15.82 -12.99
CA LEU A 15 41.36 15.12 -11.72
C LEU A 15 40.64 15.98 -10.65
N PRO A 16 40.98 17.28 -10.45
CA PRO A 16 40.25 18.12 -9.50
C PRO A 16 38.76 18.27 -9.85
N LEU A 17 38.43 18.31 -11.14
CA LEU A 17 37.05 18.37 -11.61
C LEU A 17 36.32 17.03 -11.40
N VAL A 18 37.00 15.90 -11.60
CA VAL A 18 36.48 14.56 -11.27
C VAL A 18 36.13 14.46 -9.78
N HIS A 19 37.01 14.93 -8.90
CA HIS A 19 36.74 14.94 -7.45
C HIS A 19 35.56 15.85 -7.08
N ALA A 20 35.43 17.02 -7.72
CA ALA A 20 34.28 17.90 -7.54
C ALA A 20 32.97 17.23 -7.97
N PHE A 21 32.98 16.45 -9.06
CA PHE A 21 31.82 15.64 -9.46
C PHE A 21 31.50 14.56 -8.43
N TRP A 22 32.50 13.88 -7.85
CA TRP A 22 32.25 12.90 -6.80
C TRP A 22 31.56 13.50 -5.57
N GLN A 23 31.95 14.72 -5.15
CA GLN A 23 31.31 15.43 -4.04
C GLN A 23 29.84 15.75 -4.35
N ARG A 24 29.57 16.34 -5.52
CA ARG A 24 28.18 16.64 -5.94
C ARG A 24 27.33 15.38 -6.09
N ALA A 25 27.91 14.29 -6.59
CA ALA A 25 27.20 13.00 -6.66
C ALA A 25 26.89 12.44 -5.28
N ALA A 26 27.80 12.59 -4.31
CA ALA A 26 27.57 12.17 -2.93
C ALA A 26 26.45 12.98 -2.27
N GLU A 27 26.39 14.30 -2.51
CA GLU A 27 25.30 15.17 -2.05
C GLU A 27 23.94 14.75 -2.65
N ALA A 28 23.89 14.50 -3.96
CA ALA A 28 22.69 14.01 -4.62
C ALA A 28 22.24 12.65 -4.09
N ALA A 29 23.18 11.72 -3.86
CA ALA A 29 22.91 10.40 -3.30
C ALA A 29 22.43 10.47 -1.84
N ALA A 30 22.96 11.41 -1.03
CA ALA A 30 22.50 11.64 0.34
C ALA A 30 21.04 12.12 0.38
N GLN A 31 20.61 12.85 -0.65
CA GLN A 31 19.21 13.25 -0.85
C GLN A 31 18.35 12.15 -1.53
N LYS A 32 18.90 10.94 -1.70
CA LYS A 32 18.27 9.81 -2.43
C LYS A 32 17.90 10.14 -3.88
N ASN A 33 18.55 11.14 -4.47
CA ASN A 33 18.47 11.45 -5.89
C ASN A 33 19.54 10.67 -6.64
N TYR A 34 19.37 9.34 -6.68
CA TYR A 34 20.35 8.43 -7.26
C TYR A 34 20.50 8.62 -8.76
N ARG A 35 19.44 9.10 -9.44
CA ARG A 35 19.51 9.42 -10.86
C ARG A 35 20.47 10.58 -11.13
N SER A 36 20.34 11.68 -10.40
CA SER A 36 21.26 12.81 -10.55
C SER A 36 22.69 12.40 -10.16
N ALA A 37 22.84 11.62 -9.08
CA ALA A 37 24.15 11.10 -8.67
C ALA A 37 24.81 10.25 -9.76
N SER A 38 24.05 9.36 -10.43
CA SER A 38 24.58 8.55 -11.52
C SER A 38 24.96 9.38 -12.73
N ASP A 39 24.12 10.33 -13.14
CA ASP A 39 24.38 11.18 -14.30
C ASP A 39 25.66 12.03 -14.09
N ILE A 40 25.88 12.52 -12.86
CA ILE A 40 27.11 13.23 -12.48
C ILE A 40 28.34 12.31 -12.54
N LEU A 41 28.23 11.08 -12.03
CA LEU A 41 29.35 10.13 -12.03
C LEU A 41 29.67 9.59 -13.43
N GLU A 42 28.68 9.45 -14.31
CA GLU A 42 28.92 9.10 -15.72
C GLU A 42 29.68 10.22 -16.44
N GLN A 43 29.40 11.49 -16.13
CA GLN A 43 30.20 12.62 -16.63
C GLN A 43 31.63 12.56 -16.07
N ALA A 44 31.79 12.27 -14.77
CA ALA A 44 33.11 12.12 -14.16
C ALA A 44 33.93 10.98 -14.81
N LEU A 45 33.28 9.88 -15.17
CA LEU A 45 33.91 8.72 -15.81
C LEU A 45 34.50 9.06 -17.19
N LEU A 46 33.86 9.95 -17.94
CA LEU A 46 34.38 10.41 -19.25
C LEU A 46 35.69 11.19 -19.11
N LEU A 47 35.86 11.89 -17.99
CA LEU A 47 37.02 12.73 -17.69
C LEU A 47 38.14 11.98 -16.99
N ALA A 48 37.83 10.87 -16.31
CA ALA A 48 38.82 10.07 -15.58
C ALA A 48 39.85 9.43 -16.54
N PRO A 49 41.16 9.50 -16.22
CA PRO A 49 42.18 8.80 -16.99
C PRO A 49 41.98 7.28 -16.85
N GLY A 50 41.78 6.56 -17.95
CA GLY A 50 41.51 5.12 -17.95
C GLY A 50 42.72 4.27 -18.36
N PRO A 51 42.69 2.95 -18.13
CA PRO A 51 43.73 2.05 -18.63
C PRO A 51 43.79 2.07 -20.16
N ALA A 52 45.00 2.04 -20.73
CA ALA A 52 45.25 2.21 -22.16
C ALA A 52 44.49 1.22 -23.08
N SER A 53 44.07 0.07 -22.55
CA SER A 53 43.26 -0.93 -23.25
C SER A 53 41.81 -0.48 -23.54
N VAL A 54 41.24 0.42 -22.74
CA VAL A 54 39.85 0.87 -22.90
C VAL A 54 39.72 1.95 -23.99
N ALA A 55 40.79 2.74 -24.21
CA ALA A 55 40.85 3.74 -25.29
C ALA A 55 40.74 3.10 -26.69
N ALA A 56 41.23 1.87 -26.87
CA ALA A 56 41.06 1.11 -28.10
C ALA A 56 39.63 0.55 -28.28
N SER A 57 38.93 0.20 -27.19
CA SER A 57 37.56 -0.32 -27.25
C SER A 57 36.48 0.77 -27.39
N ALA A 58 36.72 1.98 -26.86
CA ALA A 58 35.80 3.10 -26.96
C ALA A 58 35.67 3.62 -28.42
N ALA A 59 36.72 3.47 -29.23
CA ALA A 59 36.69 3.75 -30.67
C ALA A 59 35.96 2.65 -31.48
N ALA A 60 35.85 1.43 -30.95
CA ALA A 60 35.19 0.30 -31.62
C ALA A 60 33.71 0.12 -31.21
N SER A 61 33.33 0.55 -30.01
CA SER A 61 31.98 0.35 -29.44
C SER A 61 30.92 1.33 -29.99
N SER A 62 31.32 2.38 -30.69
CA SER A 62 30.40 3.20 -31.50
C SER A 62 29.98 2.51 -32.81
N ALA A 63 30.55 1.33 -33.11
CA ALA A 63 30.31 0.58 -34.33
C ALA A 63 30.26 -0.96 -34.11
N SER A 64 29.47 -1.47 -33.16
CA SER A 64 28.86 -2.81 -33.31
C SER A 64 27.87 -3.12 -32.19
N CYS A 65 26.60 -2.89 -32.49
CA CYS A 65 25.49 -3.60 -31.92
C CYS A 65 25.33 -4.93 -32.69
N ALA A 66 25.76 -6.06 -32.11
CA ALA A 66 25.14 -7.41 -32.20
C ALA A 66 26.13 -8.58 -31.93
N SER A 67 25.68 -9.50 -31.07
CA SER A 67 25.98 -10.96 -31.04
C SER A 67 27.25 -11.54 -30.33
N THR A 68 26.96 -12.33 -29.28
CA THR A 68 27.48 -13.66 -28.82
C THR A 68 28.97 -14.01 -28.61
N SER A 69 29.25 -14.42 -27.36
CA SER A 69 29.97 -15.61 -26.81
C SER A 69 31.42 -16.02 -27.18
N SER A 70 32.22 -16.15 -26.10
CA SER A 70 33.10 -17.29 -25.70
C SER A 70 34.64 -17.12 -25.67
N ARG A 71 35.20 -17.57 -24.51
CA ARG A 71 36.49 -18.25 -24.20
C ARG A 71 37.86 -17.51 -24.11
N ALA A 72 38.38 -17.52 -22.86
CA ALA A 72 39.57 -18.25 -22.32
C ALA A 72 41.05 -17.76 -22.48
N VAL A 73 41.65 -17.47 -21.31
CA VAL A 73 42.89 -18.00 -20.64
C VAL A 73 44.33 -17.69 -21.17
N ALA A 74 45.21 -17.40 -20.17
CA ALA A 74 46.69 -17.44 -20.08
C ALA A 74 47.48 -16.18 -20.52
N GLY A 75 48.55 -15.72 -19.84
CA GLY A 75 49.29 -16.14 -18.66
C GLY A 75 50.67 -15.42 -18.56
N ALA A 76 51.25 -15.36 -17.34
CA ALA A 76 52.67 -15.09 -16.98
C ALA A 76 53.25 -13.66 -17.18
N ALA A 77 54.26 -13.16 -16.45
CA ALA A 77 54.87 -13.43 -15.13
C ALA A 77 56.02 -12.40 -14.90
N SER A 78 56.27 -12.06 -13.62
CA SER A 78 57.57 -11.73 -12.98
C SER A 78 58.23 -10.33 -13.07
N GLY A 79 58.68 -9.84 -11.90
CA GLY A 79 59.93 -9.06 -11.70
C GLY A 79 59.80 -7.71 -10.95
N TYR A 80 59.67 -7.64 -9.61
CA TYR A 80 60.70 -7.54 -8.53
C TYR A 80 61.16 -6.11 -8.09
N GLY A 81 61.05 -5.85 -6.76
CA GLY A 81 61.75 -4.81 -5.93
C GLY A 81 60.93 -3.55 -5.61
N GLY A 82 60.37 -3.31 -4.41
CA GLY A 82 60.99 -3.05 -3.07
C GLY A 82 61.07 -1.52 -2.83
N SER A 83 60.64 -0.84 -1.76
CA SER A 83 60.24 -1.14 -0.37
C SER A 83 59.59 0.12 0.28
N ASP A 84 58.76 -0.10 1.32
CA ASP A 84 58.38 0.75 2.49
C ASP A 84 57.75 2.15 2.28
N GLY A 85 56.70 2.60 2.97
CA GLY A 85 55.94 2.06 4.11
C GLY A 85 55.59 3.19 5.10
N SER A 86 54.44 3.88 4.89
CA SER A 86 53.68 4.59 5.94
C SER A 86 52.57 5.43 5.31
N SER A 87 51.36 5.33 5.85
CA SER A 87 50.36 6.41 6.00
C SER A 87 50.15 7.37 4.81
N SER A 88 48.92 7.44 4.29
CA SER A 88 48.55 8.25 3.12
C SER A 88 49.34 7.91 1.85
N SER A 89 48.96 6.83 1.16
CA SER A 89 49.60 6.47 -0.11
C SER A 89 48.94 7.19 -1.29
N SER A 90 49.27 8.47 -1.44
CA SER A 90 49.50 9.03 -2.77
C SER A 90 50.71 8.30 -3.38
N SER A 91 50.49 7.13 -3.97
CA SER A 91 51.48 6.44 -4.80
C SER A 91 51.19 6.74 -6.26
N SER A 92 52.16 7.39 -6.89
CA SER A 92 52.29 7.69 -8.30
C SER A 92 52.08 6.45 -9.20
N GLY A 93 50.82 6.20 -9.52
CA GLY A 93 50.33 5.39 -10.64
C GLY A 93 49.14 6.14 -11.28
N GLY A 94 49.35 7.43 -11.57
CA GLY A 94 48.33 8.50 -11.57
C GLY A 94 47.19 8.43 -12.58
N GLY A 95 47.15 7.41 -13.45
CA GLY A 95 46.09 7.26 -14.43
C GLY A 95 44.93 6.40 -13.91
N SER A 96 45.17 5.13 -13.60
CA SER A 96 44.11 4.11 -13.51
C SER A 96 43.21 4.18 -12.27
N GLY A 97 43.65 4.83 -11.18
CA GLY A 97 42.94 4.85 -9.89
C GLY A 97 41.60 5.58 -9.92
N ALA A 98 41.55 6.79 -10.48
CA ALA A 98 40.34 7.61 -10.52
C ALA A 98 39.25 7.00 -11.42
N TYR A 99 39.64 6.27 -12.48
CA TYR A 99 38.70 5.54 -13.33
C TYR A 99 38.03 4.39 -12.58
N THR A 100 38.82 3.52 -11.94
CA THR A 100 38.29 2.40 -11.16
C THR A 100 37.45 2.89 -9.97
N GLU A 101 37.88 3.95 -9.28
CA GLU A 101 37.11 4.54 -8.18
C GLU A 101 35.77 5.12 -8.64
N THR A 102 35.73 5.76 -9.82
CA THR A 102 34.46 6.26 -10.40
C THR A 102 33.51 5.11 -10.73
N LEU A 103 34.02 4.00 -11.26
CA LEU A 103 33.23 2.78 -11.50
C LEU A 103 32.67 2.19 -10.20
N GLN A 104 33.47 2.12 -9.14
CA GLN A 104 33.01 1.67 -7.82
C GLN A 104 31.92 2.60 -7.26
N ARG A 105 32.07 3.92 -7.40
CA ARG A 105 31.07 4.91 -6.98
C ARG A 105 29.75 4.73 -7.75
N LEU A 106 29.82 4.51 -9.06
CA LEU A 106 28.64 4.19 -9.88
C LEU A 106 27.95 2.91 -9.41
N ALA A 107 28.72 1.83 -9.17
CA ALA A 107 28.20 0.58 -8.66
C ALA A 107 27.48 0.76 -7.32
N ARG A 108 28.10 1.47 -6.35
CA ARG A 108 27.51 1.76 -5.03
C ARG A 108 26.23 2.60 -5.14
N VAL A 109 26.20 3.61 -6.01
CA VAL A 109 25.00 4.43 -6.23
C VAL A 109 23.84 3.58 -6.75
N TRP A 110 24.09 2.74 -7.75
CA TRP A 110 23.03 1.89 -8.32
C TRP A 110 22.61 0.76 -7.37
N LEU A 111 23.52 0.25 -6.55
CA LEU A 111 23.20 -0.71 -5.50
C LEU A 111 22.30 -0.07 -4.44
N ALA A 112 22.65 1.14 -3.98
CA ALA A 112 21.83 1.92 -3.03
C ALA A 112 20.46 2.34 -3.62
N ALA A 113 20.38 2.54 -4.94
CA ALA A 113 19.13 2.78 -5.66
C ALA A 113 18.20 1.56 -5.70
N GLY A 114 18.69 0.37 -5.32
CA GLY A 114 17.97 -0.89 -5.47
C GLY A 114 17.88 -1.34 -6.94
N ASN A 115 18.85 -0.96 -7.77
CA ASN A 115 18.95 -1.36 -9.17
C ASN A 115 20.22 -2.21 -9.39
N PRO A 116 20.23 -3.46 -8.90
CA PRO A 116 21.42 -4.29 -8.90
C PRO A 116 21.87 -4.65 -10.32
N GLY A 117 20.97 -4.74 -11.30
CA GLY A 117 21.32 -4.98 -12.70
C GLY A 117 22.28 -3.93 -13.26
N ARG A 118 22.06 -2.65 -12.93
CA ARG A 118 23.00 -1.57 -13.28
C ARG A 118 24.26 -1.61 -12.43
N ALA A 119 24.13 -1.85 -11.14
CA ALA A 119 25.26 -1.94 -10.22
C ALA A 119 26.28 -2.99 -10.70
N VAL A 120 25.80 -4.18 -11.09
CA VAL A 120 26.61 -5.28 -11.64
C VAL A 120 27.42 -4.85 -12.86
N ARG A 121 26.82 -4.10 -13.80
CA ARG A 121 27.53 -3.62 -14.99
C ARG A 121 28.76 -2.80 -14.63
N TRP A 122 28.63 -1.91 -13.66
CA TRP A 122 29.74 -1.04 -13.23
C TRP A 122 30.74 -1.79 -12.36
N ALA A 123 30.27 -2.68 -11.49
CA ALA A 123 31.12 -3.47 -10.60
C ALA A 123 31.99 -4.48 -11.35
N LEU A 124 31.46 -5.16 -12.38
CA LEU A 124 32.25 -6.05 -13.23
C LEU A 124 33.37 -5.31 -13.95
N ARG A 125 33.08 -4.12 -14.52
CA ARG A 125 34.10 -3.27 -15.15
C ARG A 125 35.15 -2.78 -14.14
N ALA A 126 34.76 -2.51 -12.90
CA ALA A 126 35.71 -2.16 -11.85
C ALA A 126 36.64 -3.34 -11.53
N ALA A 127 36.08 -4.55 -11.39
CA ALA A 127 36.84 -5.78 -11.13
C ALA A 127 37.79 -6.15 -12.29
N GLU A 128 37.37 -5.95 -13.53
CA GLU A 128 38.25 -6.09 -14.70
C GLU A 128 39.41 -5.09 -14.68
N ALA A 129 39.17 -3.85 -14.24
CA ALA A 129 40.18 -2.81 -14.16
C ALA A 129 41.14 -2.99 -12.97
N ALA A 130 40.73 -3.69 -11.92
CA ALA A 130 41.51 -3.94 -10.70
C ALA A 130 41.23 -5.33 -10.11
N PRO A 131 41.68 -6.43 -10.76
CA PRO A 131 41.33 -7.79 -10.36
C PRO A 131 41.99 -8.26 -9.05
N GLY A 132 43.02 -7.56 -8.56
CA GLY A 132 43.71 -7.86 -7.29
C GLY A 132 43.29 -6.95 -6.14
N ASP A 133 42.25 -6.11 -6.30
CA ASP A 133 41.75 -5.26 -5.23
C ASP A 133 40.59 -5.96 -4.51
N ALA A 134 40.82 -6.37 -3.26
CA ALA A 134 39.83 -7.08 -2.46
C ALA A 134 38.52 -6.28 -2.25
N GLY A 135 38.60 -4.95 -2.13
CA GLY A 135 37.41 -4.10 -1.98
C GLY A 135 36.59 -3.97 -3.26
N VAL A 136 37.24 -3.99 -4.41
CA VAL A 136 36.56 -4.06 -5.72
C VAL A 136 35.88 -5.41 -5.93
N LEU A 137 36.57 -6.50 -5.59
CA LEU A 137 36.01 -7.85 -5.66
C LEU A 137 34.83 -8.03 -4.71
N GLU A 138 34.93 -7.54 -3.47
CA GLU A 138 33.83 -7.51 -2.50
C GLU A 138 32.61 -6.77 -3.07
N LEU A 139 32.80 -5.54 -3.59
CA LEU A 139 31.71 -4.76 -4.18
C LEU A 139 31.09 -5.46 -5.39
N CYS A 140 31.90 -6.16 -6.20
CA CYS A 140 31.42 -6.97 -7.32
C CYS A 140 30.55 -8.13 -6.82
N GLY A 141 31.01 -8.83 -5.79
CA GLY A 141 30.25 -9.86 -5.10
C GLY A 141 28.91 -9.35 -4.58
N ASP A 142 28.90 -8.21 -3.88
CA ASP A 142 27.68 -7.58 -3.36
C ASP A 142 26.69 -7.27 -4.48
N CYS A 143 27.16 -6.65 -5.56
CA CYS A 143 26.32 -6.31 -6.70
C CYS A 143 25.76 -7.57 -7.38
N LEU A 144 26.57 -8.62 -7.56
CA LEU A 144 26.15 -9.88 -8.17
C LEU A 144 25.14 -10.65 -7.30
N ARG A 145 25.34 -10.66 -5.97
CA ARG A 145 24.43 -11.31 -5.03
C ARG A 145 23.05 -10.65 -5.09
N GLU A 146 23.00 -9.33 -4.94
CA GLU A 146 21.74 -8.57 -5.05
C GLU A 146 21.13 -8.65 -6.45
N GLY A 147 21.96 -8.87 -7.49
CA GLY A 147 21.53 -9.12 -8.86
C GLY A 147 21.00 -10.53 -9.13
N GLY A 148 20.86 -11.38 -8.10
CA GLY A 148 20.36 -12.75 -8.23
C GLY A 148 21.36 -13.72 -8.87
N ARG A 149 22.67 -13.42 -8.81
CA ARG A 149 23.77 -14.24 -9.35
C ARG A 149 24.68 -14.76 -8.22
N PRO A 150 24.14 -15.52 -7.23
CA PRO A 150 24.87 -15.88 -6.02
C PRO A 150 26.09 -16.77 -6.28
N ARG A 151 26.06 -17.60 -7.31
CA ARG A 151 27.22 -18.43 -7.71
C ARG A 151 28.40 -17.58 -8.14
N GLU A 152 28.15 -16.55 -8.95
CA GLU A 152 29.22 -15.68 -9.41
C GLU A 152 29.72 -14.77 -8.30
N ALA A 153 28.81 -14.28 -7.46
CA ALA A 153 29.15 -13.53 -6.26
C ALA A 153 30.08 -14.32 -5.33
N ALA A 154 29.79 -15.61 -5.09
CA ALA A 154 30.62 -16.49 -4.27
C ALA A 154 32.06 -16.57 -4.79
N MET A 155 32.27 -16.65 -6.11
CA MET A 155 33.62 -16.66 -6.70
C MET A 155 34.38 -15.36 -6.39
N HIS A 156 33.72 -14.21 -6.54
CA HIS A 156 34.34 -12.92 -6.25
C HIS A 156 34.66 -12.72 -4.76
N TYR A 157 33.78 -13.17 -3.86
CA TYR A 157 34.07 -13.14 -2.42
C TYR A 157 35.20 -14.09 -2.04
N GLN A 158 35.28 -15.27 -2.67
CA GLN A 158 36.39 -16.19 -2.44
C GLN A 158 37.72 -15.58 -2.90
N SER A 159 37.78 -15.00 -4.11
CA SER A 159 38.99 -14.29 -4.57
C SER A 159 39.32 -13.08 -3.69
N ALA A 160 38.32 -12.36 -3.16
CA ALA A 160 38.57 -11.27 -2.22
C ALA A 160 39.18 -11.78 -0.90
N LEU A 161 38.75 -12.93 -0.39
CA LEU A 161 39.32 -13.56 0.80
C LEU A 161 40.76 -14.01 0.56
N GLU A 162 41.03 -14.66 -0.57
CA GLU A 162 42.38 -15.08 -0.96
C GLU A 162 43.34 -13.88 -0.95
N VAL A 163 42.96 -12.75 -1.57
CA VAL A 163 43.75 -11.51 -1.58
C VAL A 163 43.98 -10.96 -0.15
N LEU A 164 42.96 -11.01 0.71
CA LEU A 164 43.07 -10.50 2.10
C LEU A 164 43.94 -11.40 2.98
N GLU A 165 43.84 -12.71 2.81
CA GLU A 165 44.62 -13.70 3.55
C GLU A 165 46.10 -13.65 3.13
N GLU A 166 46.39 -13.59 1.82
CA GLU A 166 47.75 -13.35 1.30
C GLU A 166 48.35 -12.03 1.84
N ALA A 167 47.56 -10.95 1.87
CA ALA A 167 48.03 -9.67 2.42
C ALA A 167 48.32 -9.73 3.93
N GLN A 168 47.55 -10.52 4.69
CA GLN A 168 47.78 -10.73 6.11
C GLN A 168 49.05 -11.55 6.37
N GLU A 169 49.30 -12.58 5.56
CA GLU A 169 50.53 -13.39 5.63
C GLU A 169 51.79 -12.56 5.31
N LEU A 170 51.67 -11.60 4.38
CA LEU A 170 52.76 -10.73 3.94
C LEU A 170 52.99 -9.51 4.87
N ALA A 171 52.12 -9.26 5.84
CA ALA A 171 52.23 -8.08 6.71
C ALA A 171 53.48 -8.16 7.63
N PRO A 172 54.27 -7.08 7.76
CA PRO A 172 55.49 -7.10 8.58
C PRO A 172 55.15 -7.31 10.06
N ARG A 173 55.70 -8.39 10.65
CA ARG A 173 55.58 -8.70 12.08
C ARG A 173 56.14 -7.55 12.91
N GLY A 174 55.32 -6.95 13.76
CA GLY A 174 55.73 -5.87 14.65
C GLY A 174 57.00 -6.25 15.42
N GLY A 175 58.04 -5.44 15.26
CA GLY A 175 59.32 -5.64 15.93
C GLY A 175 59.19 -5.52 17.44
N GLY A 176 59.51 -6.60 18.15
CA GLY A 176 59.55 -6.63 19.61
C GLY A 176 60.11 -7.94 20.16
N GLY A 177 61.44 -8.04 20.23
CA GLY A 177 62.13 -8.87 21.22
C GLY A 177 62.41 -10.33 20.85
N ALA A 178 63.69 -10.65 20.72
CA ALA A 178 64.22 -11.99 20.57
C ALA A 178 63.96 -12.89 21.80
N ALA A 179 63.64 -14.16 21.55
CA ALA A 179 64.39 -15.34 22.00
C ALA A 179 63.47 -16.51 22.43
N GLY A 180 63.61 -17.62 21.70
CA GLY A 180 63.61 -18.99 22.25
C GLY A 180 62.29 -19.53 22.83
N GLY A 181 61.56 -20.29 22.03
CA GLY A 181 60.50 -21.18 22.52
C GLY A 181 59.92 -21.99 21.37
N SER A 182 59.81 -23.30 21.58
CA SER A 182 59.34 -24.34 20.66
C SER A 182 58.08 -23.99 19.87
N GLY A 183 58.04 -24.43 18.61
CA GLY A 183 56.89 -24.32 17.73
C GLY A 183 55.64 -24.97 18.31
N GLN A 184 54.64 -24.14 18.57
CA GLN A 184 53.19 -24.40 18.56
C GLN A 184 52.56 -23.13 19.13
N GLU A 185 52.21 -22.19 18.23
CA GLU A 185 51.31 -21.04 18.43
C GLU A 185 51.48 -20.12 17.21
N GLN A 186 51.20 -20.66 16.01
CA GLN A 186 51.44 -19.97 14.73
C GLN A 186 50.15 -19.53 14.02
N ASP A 187 48.98 -19.66 14.65
CA ASP A 187 47.66 -19.51 13.99
C ASP A 187 46.74 -18.37 14.50
N ASP A 188 47.05 -17.65 15.58
CA ASP A 188 46.01 -16.87 16.29
C ASP A 188 46.08 -15.33 16.10
N LEU A 189 46.29 -14.83 14.88
CA LEU A 189 45.90 -13.45 14.58
C LEU A 189 44.41 -13.46 14.17
N PRO A 190 43.51 -12.84 14.94
CA PRO A 190 42.08 -12.88 14.64
C PRO A 190 41.83 -12.28 13.25
N PRO A 191 40.84 -12.80 12.51
CA PRO A 191 40.51 -12.29 11.20
C PRO A 191 40.15 -10.80 11.30
N SER A 192 40.59 -10.01 10.32
CA SER A 192 40.21 -8.60 10.25
C SER A 192 38.69 -8.44 10.05
N ASP A 193 38.13 -7.30 10.45
CA ASP A 193 36.70 -6.99 10.22
C ASP A 193 36.29 -7.14 8.75
N THR A 194 37.18 -6.81 7.82
CA THR A 194 36.97 -6.98 6.38
C THR A 194 36.89 -8.47 6.01
N GLN A 195 37.80 -9.31 6.50
CA GLN A 195 37.74 -10.76 6.26
C GLN A 195 36.46 -11.37 6.83
N LEU A 196 36.07 -10.98 8.05
CA LEU A 196 34.83 -11.43 8.67
C LEU A 196 33.60 -11.06 7.84
N ARG A 197 33.54 -9.81 7.38
CA ARG A 197 32.45 -9.31 6.52
C ARG A 197 32.37 -10.08 5.19
N VAL A 198 33.49 -10.29 4.51
CA VAL A 198 33.53 -11.04 3.24
C VAL A 198 33.18 -12.52 3.45
N ARG A 199 33.64 -13.15 4.54
CA ARG A 199 33.26 -14.53 4.92
C ARG A 199 31.75 -14.67 5.11
N LEU A 200 31.11 -13.72 5.79
CA LEU A 200 29.66 -13.72 5.98
C LEU A 200 28.90 -13.51 4.65
N SER A 201 29.40 -12.63 3.78
CA SER A 201 28.83 -12.45 2.44
C SER A 201 28.94 -13.70 1.57
N LEU A 202 30.08 -14.42 1.64
CA LEU A 202 30.25 -15.72 1.01
C LEU A 202 29.29 -16.76 1.59
N ALA A 203 29.16 -16.84 2.91
CA ALA A 203 28.23 -17.74 3.59
C ALA A 203 26.78 -17.51 3.15
N ALA A 204 26.36 -16.24 3.00
CA ALA A 204 25.04 -15.90 2.48
C ALA A 204 24.83 -16.43 1.06
N CYS A 205 25.82 -16.28 0.17
CA CYS A 205 25.74 -16.84 -1.19
C CYS A 205 25.67 -18.37 -1.17
N LEU A 206 26.50 -19.04 -0.37
CA LEU A 206 26.50 -20.49 -0.25
C LEU A 206 25.16 -21.03 0.25
N PHE A 207 24.54 -20.34 1.20
CA PHE A 207 23.20 -20.68 1.69
C PHE A 207 22.13 -20.63 0.59
N ASP A 208 22.19 -19.62 -0.28
CA ASP A 208 21.24 -19.44 -1.39
C ASP A 208 21.53 -20.37 -2.60
N ILE A 209 22.69 -21.05 -2.65
CA ILE A 209 23.07 -21.98 -3.74
C ILE A 209 22.69 -23.43 -3.35
N PRO A 210 21.70 -24.05 -4.03
CA PRO A 210 21.34 -25.43 -3.74
C PRO A 210 22.46 -26.41 -4.14
N GLY A 211 22.60 -27.49 -3.35
CA GLY A 211 23.54 -28.59 -3.61
C GLY A 211 24.81 -28.56 -2.76
N SER A 212 25.82 -29.31 -3.21
CA SER A 212 27.11 -29.48 -2.54
C SER A 212 28.24 -29.02 -3.46
N ALA A 213 29.12 -28.16 -2.95
CA ALA A 213 30.41 -27.85 -3.57
C ALA A 213 31.50 -28.90 -3.26
N SER A 214 31.31 -29.71 -2.20
CA SER A 214 32.24 -30.79 -1.80
C SER A 214 31.53 -31.84 -0.94
N PRO A 215 31.14 -33.00 -1.50
CA PRO A 215 30.53 -34.10 -0.75
C PRO A 215 31.49 -34.61 0.35
N PRO A 216 31.01 -34.96 1.56
CA PRO A 216 29.61 -35.17 1.94
C PRO A 216 28.84 -33.91 2.41
N TYR A 217 29.49 -32.75 2.49
CA TYR A 217 28.89 -31.53 3.06
C TYR A 217 28.12 -30.72 2.01
N THR A 218 27.00 -30.14 2.40
CA THR A 218 26.24 -29.23 1.52
C THR A 218 26.79 -27.80 1.61
N ASN A 219 26.44 -26.94 0.64
CA ASN A 219 26.77 -25.51 0.73
C ASN A 219 26.15 -24.86 1.97
N GLN A 220 25.00 -25.35 2.43
CA GLN A 220 24.34 -24.88 3.64
C GLN A 220 25.11 -25.26 4.91
N ASP A 221 25.77 -26.41 4.93
CA ASP A 221 26.65 -26.81 6.05
C ASP A 221 27.88 -25.91 6.12
N LEU A 222 28.49 -25.61 4.97
CA LEU A 222 29.62 -24.68 4.88
C LEU A 222 29.20 -23.25 5.28
N ALA A 223 28.02 -22.80 4.86
CA ALA A 223 27.47 -21.51 5.29
C ALA A 223 27.28 -21.47 6.82
N ALA A 224 26.72 -22.52 7.40
CA ALA A 224 26.53 -22.62 8.85
C ALA A 224 27.88 -22.59 9.60
N SER A 225 28.91 -23.30 9.12
CA SER A 225 30.24 -23.28 9.77
C SER A 225 30.89 -21.90 9.72
N LEU A 226 30.79 -21.19 8.60
CA LEU A 226 31.31 -19.82 8.47
C LEU A 226 30.60 -18.84 9.42
N VAL A 227 29.28 -18.99 9.56
CA VAL A 227 28.48 -18.17 10.49
C VAL A 227 28.84 -18.47 11.94
N MET A 228 29.01 -19.74 12.32
CA MET A 228 29.39 -20.11 13.68
C MET A 228 30.78 -19.59 14.03
N ALA A 229 31.76 -19.72 13.13
CA ALA A 229 33.09 -19.13 13.33
C ALA A 229 33.03 -17.60 13.54
N ALA A 230 32.13 -16.92 12.83
CA ALA A 230 31.92 -15.48 13.01
C ALA A 230 31.28 -15.13 14.38
N LEU A 231 30.33 -15.94 14.85
CA LEU A 231 29.69 -15.76 16.16
C LEU A 231 30.61 -16.15 17.33
N GLU A 232 31.54 -17.07 17.12
CA GLU A 232 32.59 -17.40 18.10
C GLU A 232 33.57 -16.23 18.27
N ALA A 233 33.94 -15.58 17.17
CA ALA A 233 34.79 -14.39 17.19
C ALA A 233 34.06 -13.15 17.77
N ASP A 234 32.80 -12.95 17.38
CA ASP A 234 31.94 -11.87 17.90
C ASP A 234 30.48 -12.36 18.09
N PRO A 235 30.08 -12.74 19.32
CA PRO A 235 28.71 -13.15 19.63
C PRO A 235 27.64 -12.06 19.43
N GLY A 236 28.06 -10.80 19.26
CA GLY A 236 27.21 -9.65 18.99
C GLY A 236 27.04 -9.34 17.50
N CYS A 237 27.73 -10.07 16.61
CA CYS A 237 27.75 -9.77 15.19
C CYS A 237 26.34 -9.86 14.58
N THR A 238 25.75 -8.69 14.28
CA THR A 238 24.36 -8.59 13.81
C THR A 238 24.17 -9.31 12.47
N ALA A 239 25.14 -9.22 11.56
CA ALA A 239 25.09 -9.86 10.25
C ALA A 239 25.14 -11.40 10.38
N ALA A 240 25.99 -11.92 11.28
CA ALA A 240 26.08 -13.35 11.55
C ALA A 240 24.79 -13.87 12.21
N LEU A 241 24.23 -13.14 13.19
CA LEU A 241 22.95 -13.48 13.82
C LEU A 241 21.79 -13.48 12.80
N GLN A 242 21.72 -12.51 11.90
CA GLN A 242 20.71 -12.48 10.84
C GLN A 242 20.78 -13.72 9.95
N LEU A 243 21.99 -14.08 9.50
CA LEU A 243 22.18 -15.26 8.66
C LEU A 243 21.95 -16.57 9.43
N TYR A 244 22.39 -16.65 10.69
CA TYR A 244 22.09 -17.77 11.58
C TYR A 244 20.58 -17.97 11.73
N GLY A 245 19.83 -16.90 11.98
CA GLY A 245 18.37 -16.97 12.11
C GLY A 245 17.69 -17.52 10.85
N ARG A 246 18.13 -17.09 9.65
CA ARG A 246 17.66 -17.65 8.37
C ARG A 246 18.00 -19.13 8.22
N ILE A 247 19.22 -19.53 8.58
CA ILE A 247 19.66 -20.94 8.54
C ILE A 247 18.85 -21.79 9.53
N ALA A 248 18.65 -21.31 10.75
CA ALA A 248 17.86 -21.97 11.78
C ALA A 248 16.42 -22.18 11.32
N ALA A 249 15.79 -21.14 10.76
CA ALA A 249 14.44 -21.23 10.19
C ALA A 249 14.36 -22.29 9.07
N ALA A 250 15.32 -22.29 8.14
CA ALA A 250 15.37 -23.27 7.05
C ALA A 250 15.62 -24.71 7.52
N ARG A 251 16.27 -24.89 8.68
CA ARG A 251 16.51 -26.19 9.31
C ARG A 251 15.37 -26.65 10.23
N GLY A 252 14.27 -25.90 10.33
CA GLY A 252 13.14 -26.21 11.19
C GLY A 252 13.39 -25.93 12.68
N LEU A 253 14.44 -25.18 13.02
CA LEU A 253 14.75 -24.74 14.38
C LEU A 253 13.99 -23.43 14.68
N ALA A 254 12.66 -23.54 14.75
CA ALA A 254 11.77 -22.38 14.83
C ALA A 254 12.00 -21.51 16.09
N ASP A 255 12.21 -22.13 17.25
CA ASP A 255 12.44 -21.41 18.51
C ASP A 255 13.72 -20.58 18.48
N ASP A 256 14.80 -21.15 17.96
CA ASP A 256 16.10 -20.47 17.85
C ASP A 256 16.01 -19.31 16.85
N ALA A 257 15.36 -19.54 15.70
CA ALA A 257 15.14 -18.50 14.70
C ALA A 257 14.32 -17.33 15.27
N LEU A 258 13.23 -17.63 15.98
CA LEU A 258 12.36 -16.64 16.59
C LEU A 258 13.10 -15.82 17.66
N ARG A 259 13.85 -16.47 18.56
CA ARG A 259 14.65 -15.77 19.59
C ARG A 259 15.66 -14.81 18.98
N VAL A 260 16.35 -15.24 17.94
CA VAL A 260 17.33 -14.42 17.22
C VAL A 260 16.63 -13.26 16.50
N ALA A 261 15.51 -13.52 15.83
CA ALA A 261 14.72 -12.50 15.17
C ALA A 261 14.22 -11.42 16.14
N LEU A 262 13.70 -11.82 17.31
CA LEU A 262 13.27 -10.91 18.38
C LEU A 262 14.43 -10.09 18.91
N ARG A 263 15.58 -10.72 19.21
CA ARG A 263 16.78 -10.02 19.68
C ARG A 263 17.21 -8.94 18.69
N LEU A 264 17.23 -9.26 17.40
CA LEU A 264 17.59 -8.33 16.33
C LEU A 264 16.57 -7.19 16.18
N ALA A 265 15.27 -7.52 16.19
CA ALA A 265 14.20 -6.55 16.02
C ALA A 265 14.10 -5.56 17.18
N VAL A 266 14.37 -6.02 18.42
CA VAL A 266 14.41 -5.15 19.61
C VAL A 266 15.67 -4.29 19.64
N ALA A 267 16.84 -4.86 19.30
CA ALA A 267 18.09 -4.12 19.28
C ALA A 267 18.13 -3.03 18.21
N ALA A 268 17.52 -3.29 17.04
CA ALA A 268 17.48 -2.34 15.94
C ALA A 268 16.10 -2.32 15.23
N PRO A 269 15.07 -1.69 15.83
CA PRO A 269 13.70 -1.67 15.31
C PRO A 269 13.52 -1.06 13.91
N GLN A 270 14.50 -0.28 13.47
CA GLN A 270 14.48 0.37 12.15
C GLN A 270 15.09 -0.52 11.05
N GLN A 271 15.72 -1.65 11.39
CA GLN A 271 16.31 -2.55 10.41
C GLN A 271 15.23 -3.44 9.78
N ALA A 272 15.01 -3.25 8.48
CA ALA A 272 14.03 -4.03 7.71
C ALA A 272 14.35 -5.54 7.67
N ALA A 273 15.63 -5.91 7.65
CA ALA A 273 16.05 -7.32 7.64
C ALA A 273 15.61 -8.09 8.90
N ALA A 274 15.69 -7.45 10.08
CA ALA A 274 15.26 -8.06 11.33
C ALA A 274 13.73 -8.28 11.36
N LYS A 275 12.95 -7.30 10.90
CA LYS A 275 11.48 -7.42 10.79
C LYS A 275 11.06 -8.48 9.78
N ARG A 276 11.79 -8.58 8.67
CA ARG A 276 11.57 -9.63 7.66
C ARG A 276 11.80 -11.02 8.25
N LEU A 277 12.93 -11.24 8.92
CA LEU A 277 13.20 -12.53 9.58
C LEU A 277 12.13 -12.87 10.61
N LEU A 278 11.69 -11.87 11.40
CA LEU A 278 10.59 -12.05 12.36
C LEU A 278 9.28 -12.45 11.68
N ALA A 279 8.95 -11.85 10.54
CA ALA A 279 7.77 -12.21 9.74
C ALA A 279 7.90 -13.61 9.10
N GLU A 280 9.10 -14.02 8.70
CA GLU A 280 9.39 -15.37 8.21
C GLU A 280 9.21 -16.43 9.31
N CYS A 281 9.50 -16.09 10.58
CA CYS A 281 9.29 -16.96 11.74
C CYS A 281 7.82 -17.04 12.18
N LEU A 282 6.96 -16.12 11.75
CA LEU A 282 5.55 -16.04 12.15
C LEU A 282 4.62 -16.06 10.92
N PRO A 283 4.66 -17.13 10.09
CA PRO A 283 3.93 -17.19 8.83
C PRO A 283 2.40 -17.21 8.99
N ASP A 284 1.90 -17.75 10.10
CA ASP A 284 0.48 -17.93 10.41
C ASP A 284 0.20 -17.82 11.93
N GLU A 285 -1.08 -17.99 12.31
CA GLU A 285 -1.53 -17.93 13.71
C GLU A 285 -0.94 -19.06 14.57
N ALA A 286 -0.74 -20.26 14.01
CA ALA A 286 -0.19 -21.38 14.77
C ALA A 286 1.27 -21.12 15.19
N ALA A 287 2.05 -20.46 14.33
CA ALA A 287 3.42 -20.06 14.67
C ALA A 287 3.49 -19.05 15.82
N CYS A 288 2.42 -18.31 16.14
CA CYS A 288 2.39 -17.39 17.28
C CYS A 288 2.43 -18.10 18.64
N GLU A 289 2.10 -19.40 18.73
CA GLU A 289 2.13 -20.15 19.99
C GLU A 289 3.53 -20.20 20.61
N HIS A 290 4.57 -20.33 19.78
CA HIS A 290 5.97 -20.27 20.23
C HIS A 290 6.28 -18.93 20.92
N LEU A 291 5.79 -17.81 20.35
CA LEU A 291 5.96 -16.48 20.92
C LEU A 291 5.17 -16.32 22.23
N TYR A 292 3.94 -16.86 22.30
CA TYR A 292 3.14 -16.83 23.51
C TYR A 292 3.80 -17.59 24.65
N SER A 293 4.35 -18.77 24.37
CA SER A 293 5.10 -19.57 25.35
C SER A 293 6.32 -18.80 25.86
N GLU A 294 7.14 -18.24 24.96
CA GLU A 294 8.34 -17.49 25.32
C GLU A 294 8.02 -16.24 26.18
N LEU A 295 6.90 -15.55 25.90
CA LEU A 295 6.44 -14.38 26.64
C LEU A 295 5.56 -14.71 27.85
N ASN A 296 5.34 -16.00 28.16
CA ASN A 296 4.44 -16.49 29.20
C ASN A 296 3.02 -15.90 29.12
N VAL A 297 2.45 -15.85 27.92
CA VAL A 297 1.11 -15.28 27.67
C VAL A 297 0.04 -16.32 28.00
N PRO A 298 -0.84 -16.10 29.00
CA PRO A 298 -1.83 -17.09 29.46
C PRO A 298 -2.94 -17.25 28.42
N PRO A 299 -3.45 -18.43 28.02
CA PRO A 299 -4.48 -18.62 26.97
C PRO A 299 -5.69 -17.67 27.12
N VAL A 300 -6.22 -17.11 26.01
CA VAL A 300 -7.48 -16.35 26.08
C VAL A 300 -8.59 -17.41 26.18
N PRO A 301 -9.56 -17.30 27.10
CA PRO A 301 -10.78 -18.07 26.98
C PRO A 301 -11.38 -17.78 25.60
N GLU A 302 -11.72 -18.81 24.82
CA GLU A 302 -12.53 -18.56 23.62
C GLU A 302 -13.80 -17.85 24.10
N GLU A 303 -14.02 -16.61 23.67
CA GLU A 303 -15.32 -15.98 23.82
C GLU A 303 -16.22 -16.76 22.86
N ASP A 304 -16.97 -17.73 23.39
CA ASP A 304 -17.98 -18.48 22.65
C ASP A 304 -18.81 -17.50 21.82
N GLU A 305 -19.01 -17.83 20.54
CA GLU A 305 -19.98 -17.18 19.67
C GLU A 305 -21.40 -17.45 20.19
N GLU A 306 -21.78 -16.86 21.33
CA GLU A 306 -23.12 -16.94 21.89
C GLU A 306 -23.79 -15.56 21.85
N GLU A 307 -24.58 -15.34 20.80
CA GLU A 307 -25.90 -14.72 20.93
C GLU A 307 -26.81 -15.16 19.75
N GLN A 308 -27.14 -16.45 19.74
CA GLN A 308 -28.40 -16.96 19.17
C GLN A 308 -28.98 -18.01 20.12
N GLY A 309 -30.13 -17.70 20.72
CA GLY A 309 -31.02 -18.71 21.30
C GLY A 309 -31.33 -18.52 22.78
N ASP A 310 -32.49 -17.91 23.03
CA ASP A 310 -33.24 -17.95 24.27
C ASP A 310 -33.47 -19.40 24.79
N GLY A 311 -33.52 -19.57 26.12
CA GLY A 311 -33.85 -20.84 26.75
C GLY A 311 -33.47 -20.91 28.24
N GLY A 312 -34.31 -20.36 29.10
CA GLY A 312 -34.12 -20.35 30.55
C GLY A 312 -34.00 -21.73 31.22
N GLY A 313 -33.26 -21.78 32.32
CA GLY A 313 -33.17 -22.94 33.20
C GLY A 313 -32.40 -22.63 34.47
N VAL A 314 -33.12 -22.35 35.56
CA VAL A 314 -32.58 -22.15 36.91
C VAL A 314 -32.08 -23.49 37.46
N GLY A 315 -30.85 -23.53 37.97
CA GLY A 315 -30.31 -24.67 38.72
C GLY A 315 -29.26 -24.24 39.75
N GLN A 316 -29.60 -24.35 41.03
CA GLN A 316 -28.74 -24.07 42.19
C GLN A 316 -27.75 -25.21 42.50
N GLY A 317 -26.61 -24.83 43.10
CA GLY A 317 -25.71 -25.68 43.89
C GLY A 317 -24.30 -25.78 43.29
N ALA A 318 -23.18 -25.78 44.02
CA ALA A 318 -22.90 -25.61 45.44
C ALA A 318 -21.41 -25.20 45.59
N ALA A 319 -21.07 -24.59 46.71
CA ALA A 319 -19.73 -24.10 47.06
C ALA A 319 -18.66 -25.20 47.11
N GLY A 320 -17.44 -24.86 46.67
CA GLY A 320 -16.22 -25.64 46.86
C GLY A 320 -15.00 -24.73 46.94
N SER A 321 -14.59 -24.37 48.16
CA SER A 321 -13.40 -23.57 48.44
C SER A 321 -12.12 -24.37 48.26
N SER A 322 -11.14 -23.82 47.54
CA SER A 322 -9.73 -24.18 47.72
C SER A 322 -8.82 -23.02 47.31
N LYS A 323 -8.26 -22.36 48.33
CA LYS A 323 -7.15 -21.42 48.21
C LYS A 323 -5.91 -22.12 47.63
N PRO A 324 -5.11 -21.46 46.77
CA PRO A 324 -3.68 -21.74 46.71
C PRO A 324 -2.91 -20.77 47.62
N SER A 325 -2.03 -21.37 48.40
CA SER A 325 -1.10 -20.77 49.34
C SER A 325 -0.08 -19.85 48.66
N SER A 326 0.16 -18.72 49.31
CA SER A 326 1.25 -17.79 49.09
C SER A 326 2.63 -18.44 49.19
N SER A 327 3.47 -18.22 48.19
CA SER A 327 4.93 -18.23 48.34
C SER A 327 5.50 -16.98 47.69
N SER A 328 5.65 -15.93 48.49
CA SER A 328 6.46 -14.76 48.20
C SER A 328 7.88 -14.99 48.69
N THR A 329 8.87 -14.79 47.82
CA THR A 329 10.27 -14.37 48.06
C THR A 329 10.98 -14.45 46.70
N GLY A 330 11.71 -13.46 46.20
CA GLY A 330 12.07 -12.15 46.71
C GLY A 330 12.42 -11.22 45.54
N GLY A 331 12.35 -9.92 45.79
CA GLY A 331 12.63 -8.88 44.80
C GLY A 331 14.12 -8.59 44.64
N GLY A 332 14.44 -7.95 43.51
CA GLY A 332 15.71 -7.26 43.29
C GLY A 332 16.04 -7.11 41.80
N GLY A 333 15.98 -5.88 41.29
CA GLY A 333 16.64 -5.49 40.03
C GLY A 333 15.72 -4.81 39.03
N GLY A 334 15.75 -3.47 39.02
CA GLY A 334 15.12 -2.68 37.97
C GLY A 334 15.79 -2.94 36.62
N SER A 335 15.07 -3.64 35.74
CA SER A 335 15.01 -3.34 34.32
C SER A 335 13.52 -3.15 34.01
N SER A 336 13.16 -2.15 33.20
CA SER A 336 11.77 -1.97 32.80
C SER A 336 11.36 -3.17 31.93
N SER A 337 10.81 -4.22 32.53
CA SER A 337 10.30 -5.37 31.78
C SER A 337 9.17 -4.87 30.88
N VAL A 338 9.39 -4.90 29.57
CA VAL A 338 8.34 -4.64 28.57
C VAL A 338 7.19 -5.59 28.88
N SER A 339 5.98 -5.06 29.05
CA SER A 339 4.81 -5.92 29.30
C SER A 339 4.60 -6.85 28.10
N ALA A 340 4.12 -8.07 28.34
CA ALA A 340 3.84 -9.01 27.26
C ALA A 340 2.92 -8.40 26.18
N ALA A 341 1.93 -7.58 26.58
CA ALA A 341 1.07 -6.85 25.65
C ALA A 341 1.84 -5.88 24.73
N ALA A 342 2.81 -5.14 25.27
CA ALA A 342 3.64 -4.24 24.48
C ALA A 342 4.56 -4.98 23.51
N ALA A 343 5.11 -6.12 23.92
CA ALA A 343 5.89 -6.98 23.02
C ALA A 343 5.03 -7.50 21.86
N LEU A 344 3.83 -8.01 22.14
CA LEU A 344 2.89 -8.48 21.13
C LEU A 344 2.48 -7.38 20.15
N GLY A 345 2.14 -6.18 20.65
CA GLY A 345 1.81 -5.03 19.80
C GLY A 345 2.99 -4.61 18.89
N PHE A 346 4.21 -4.63 19.41
CA PHE A 346 5.42 -4.36 18.62
C PHE A 346 5.61 -5.39 17.50
N VAL A 347 5.55 -6.69 17.83
CA VAL A 347 5.72 -7.76 16.83
C VAL A 347 4.61 -7.70 15.78
N ALA A 348 3.36 -7.50 16.18
CA ALA A 348 2.23 -7.40 15.25
C ALA A 348 2.43 -6.28 14.22
N THR A 349 2.80 -5.09 14.66
CA THR A 349 3.06 -3.95 13.76
C THR A 349 4.27 -4.19 12.86
N ALA A 350 5.31 -4.89 13.36
CA ALA A 350 6.50 -5.24 12.59
C ALA A 350 6.19 -6.22 11.45
N ILE A 351 5.39 -7.25 11.69
CA ILE A 351 5.10 -8.29 10.68
C ILE A 351 3.95 -7.91 9.74
N LYS A 352 3.10 -6.94 10.13
CA LYS A 352 2.00 -6.42 9.28
C LYS A 352 2.51 -5.95 7.91
N ASP A 353 3.60 -5.20 7.89
CA ASP A 353 4.20 -4.68 6.65
C ASP A 353 4.84 -5.77 5.77
N HIS A 354 4.88 -7.01 6.25
CA HIS A 354 5.28 -8.21 5.50
C HIS A 354 4.08 -9.12 5.17
N GLY A 355 2.86 -8.58 5.23
CA GLY A 355 1.66 -9.26 4.75
C GLY A 355 1.19 -10.40 5.66
N LYS A 356 1.79 -10.55 6.84
CA LYS A 356 1.41 -11.54 7.88
C LYS A 356 0.18 -11.06 8.64
N VAL A 357 -0.91 -10.81 7.92
CA VAL A 357 -2.12 -10.18 8.46
C VAL A 357 -2.80 -11.08 9.50
N ASP A 358 -2.86 -12.39 9.26
CA ASP A 358 -3.52 -13.31 10.19
C ASP A 358 -2.77 -13.41 11.53
N SER A 359 -1.45 -13.59 11.48
CA SER A 359 -0.58 -13.52 12.65
C SER A 359 -0.69 -12.16 13.35
N CYS A 360 -0.73 -11.05 12.61
CA CYS A 360 -0.94 -9.71 13.15
C CYS A 360 -2.28 -9.60 13.91
N ILE A 361 -3.38 -10.12 13.36
CA ILE A 361 -4.69 -10.17 14.04
C ILE A 361 -4.58 -10.98 15.34
N ALA A 362 -4.00 -12.18 15.29
CA ALA A 362 -3.87 -13.05 16.47
C ALA A 362 -3.10 -12.35 17.60
N LEU A 363 -1.93 -11.78 17.28
CA LEU A 363 -1.10 -11.05 18.23
C LEU A 363 -1.81 -9.82 18.82
N LEU A 364 -2.54 -9.05 18.00
CA LEU A 364 -3.28 -7.87 18.46
C LEU A 364 -4.52 -8.21 19.28
N ARG A 365 -5.24 -9.28 18.93
CA ARG A 365 -6.32 -9.84 19.75
C ARG A 365 -5.79 -10.18 21.14
N ARG A 366 -4.63 -10.82 21.20
CA ARG A 366 -3.94 -11.19 22.43
C ARG A 366 -3.48 -9.98 23.25
N ALA A 367 -2.86 -9.01 22.60
CA ALA A 367 -2.43 -7.76 23.24
C ALA A 367 -3.63 -6.98 23.81
N ALA A 368 -4.72 -6.90 23.07
CA ALA A 368 -5.96 -6.26 23.51
C ALA A 368 -6.64 -7.02 24.66
N ALA A 369 -6.56 -8.36 24.70
CA ALA A 369 -7.07 -9.15 25.83
C ALA A 369 -6.25 -8.92 27.11
N LEU A 370 -4.92 -8.82 27.01
CA LEU A 370 -4.05 -8.52 28.14
C LEU A 370 -4.23 -7.09 28.67
N GLN A 371 -4.49 -6.13 27.79
CA GLN A 371 -4.70 -4.73 28.16
C GLN A 371 -5.96 -4.14 27.49
N PRO A 372 -7.18 -4.50 27.96
CA PRO A 372 -8.45 -4.16 27.30
C PRO A 372 -8.77 -2.66 27.22
N ALA A 373 -8.12 -1.84 28.05
CA ALA A 373 -8.29 -0.39 28.07
C ALA A 373 -7.29 0.36 27.16
N CYS A 374 -6.37 -0.33 26.47
CA CYS A 374 -5.43 0.31 25.55
C CYS A 374 -6.10 0.61 24.20
N ALA A 375 -6.33 1.90 23.92
CA ALA A 375 -6.92 2.34 22.66
C ALA A 375 -6.07 1.95 21.44
N SER A 376 -4.75 2.03 21.56
CA SER A 376 -3.82 1.69 20.48
C SER A 376 -3.90 0.23 20.04
N TYR A 377 -4.00 -0.71 20.99
CA TYR A 377 -4.14 -2.14 20.65
C TYR A 377 -5.51 -2.42 20.02
N ALA A 378 -6.57 -1.80 20.54
CA ALA A 378 -7.90 -1.91 19.94
C ALA A 378 -7.94 -1.36 18.52
N LEU A 379 -7.41 -0.15 18.29
CA LEU A 379 -7.34 0.48 16.97
C LEU A 379 -6.57 -0.36 15.97
N ASN A 380 -5.35 -0.81 16.34
CA ASN A 380 -4.55 -1.66 15.46
C ASN A 380 -5.24 -3.00 15.18
N HIS A 381 -5.93 -3.60 16.16
CA HIS A 381 -6.69 -4.84 15.96
C HIS A 381 -7.84 -4.63 14.96
N VAL A 382 -8.59 -3.53 15.07
CA VAL A 382 -9.66 -3.17 14.13
C VAL A 382 -9.10 -2.94 12.73
N HIS A 383 -7.97 -2.23 12.59
CA HIS A 383 -7.29 -2.08 11.29
C HIS A 383 -6.84 -3.43 10.72
N ALA A 384 -6.27 -4.32 11.54
CA ALA A 384 -5.82 -5.63 11.07
C ALA A 384 -7.00 -6.50 10.58
N LEU A 385 -8.14 -6.48 11.28
CA LEU A 385 -9.37 -7.16 10.87
C LEU A 385 -9.94 -6.59 9.56
N GLU A 386 -9.88 -5.25 9.38
CA GLU A 386 -10.26 -4.59 8.13
C GLU A 386 -9.43 -5.09 6.93
N LEU A 387 -8.14 -5.38 7.13
CA LEU A 387 -7.28 -5.93 6.07
C LEU A 387 -7.77 -7.30 5.57
N ARG A 388 -8.49 -8.07 6.39
CA ARG A 388 -9.14 -9.34 5.99
C ARG A 388 -10.58 -9.15 5.50
N GLN A 389 -11.03 -7.91 5.31
CA GLN A 389 -12.43 -7.57 5.03
C GLN A 389 -13.39 -8.08 6.13
N GLY A 390 -12.88 -8.31 7.34
CA GLY A 390 -13.65 -8.75 8.52
C GLY A 390 -14.37 -7.57 9.18
N LEU A 391 -15.26 -6.89 8.45
CA LEU A 391 -15.90 -5.66 8.91
C LEU A 391 -16.73 -5.86 10.18
N GLN A 392 -17.48 -6.97 10.28
CA GLN A 392 -18.31 -7.27 11.45
C GLN A 392 -17.46 -7.58 12.70
N PRO A 393 -16.44 -8.48 12.65
CA PRO A 393 -15.48 -8.64 13.74
C PRO A 393 -14.78 -7.34 14.15
N ALA A 394 -14.44 -6.49 13.18
CA ALA A 394 -13.80 -5.20 13.44
C ALA A 394 -14.72 -4.24 14.22
N LEU A 395 -16.01 -4.15 13.87
CA LEU A 395 -16.99 -3.38 14.64
C LEU A 395 -17.22 -3.96 16.04
N ALA A 396 -17.28 -5.29 16.17
CA ALA A 396 -17.40 -5.96 17.45
C ALA A 396 -16.20 -5.66 18.37
N ALA A 397 -14.98 -5.67 17.83
CA ALA A 397 -13.76 -5.30 18.56
C ALA A 397 -13.78 -3.82 19.00
N ALA A 398 -14.23 -2.90 18.14
CA ALA A 398 -14.40 -1.49 18.51
C ALA A 398 -15.42 -1.32 19.63
N ALA A 399 -16.58 -1.99 19.54
CA ALA A 399 -17.62 -1.95 20.55
C ALA A 399 -17.15 -2.55 21.90
N ALA A 400 -16.38 -3.65 21.85
CA ALA A 400 -15.81 -4.28 23.02
C ALA A 400 -14.81 -3.36 23.74
N PHE A 401 -13.98 -2.63 22.99
CA PHE A 401 -13.14 -1.58 23.57
C PHE A 401 -13.99 -0.47 24.20
N CYS A 402 -14.97 0.10 23.50
CA CYS A 402 -15.81 1.17 24.04
C CYS A 402 -16.54 0.75 25.34
N ARG A 403 -16.95 -0.51 25.48
CA ARG A 403 -17.55 -1.07 26.72
C ARG A 403 -16.55 -1.13 27.88
N ARG A 404 -15.28 -1.44 27.61
CA ARG A 404 -14.22 -1.67 28.59
C ARG A 404 -13.28 -0.47 28.80
N ALA A 405 -13.42 0.57 27.98
CA ALA A 405 -12.56 1.75 28.00
C ALA A 405 -12.51 2.35 29.41
N ALA A 406 -11.29 2.66 29.85
CA ALA A 406 -10.97 3.18 31.17
C ALA A 406 -9.90 4.28 31.05
N GLY A 407 -9.71 5.07 32.11
CA GLY A 407 -8.72 6.15 32.12
C GLY A 407 -9.04 7.27 31.11
N PRO A 408 -8.01 7.95 30.56
CA PRO A 408 -8.21 9.09 29.64
C PRO A 408 -9.03 8.74 28.39
N ALA A 409 -8.86 7.53 27.84
CA ALA A 409 -9.60 7.06 26.67
C ALA A 409 -11.07 6.72 26.95
N ALA A 410 -11.52 6.67 28.22
CA ALA A 410 -12.91 6.33 28.54
C ALA A 410 -13.92 7.38 28.07
N GLN A 411 -13.46 8.61 27.78
CA GLN A 411 -14.30 9.71 27.35
C GLN A 411 -13.60 10.63 26.34
N LEU A 412 -14.39 11.21 25.45
CA LEU A 412 -13.98 12.21 24.47
C LEU A 412 -14.86 13.44 24.63
N ALA A 413 -14.27 14.63 24.82
CA ALA A 413 -14.99 15.87 25.08
C ALA A 413 -16.10 15.75 26.17
N GLY A 414 -15.85 14.95 27.20
CA GLY A 414 -16.81 14.69 28.30
C GLY A 414 -17.88 13.65 28.00
N VAL A 415 -17.94 13.11 26.77
CA VAL A 415 -18.84 12.03 26.39
C VAL A 415 -18.18 10.68 26.68
N PRO A 416 -18.79 9.81 27.51
CA PRO A 416 -18.24 8.48 27.78
C PRO A 416 -18.38 7.56 26.55
N LEU A 417 -17.33 6.83 26.18
CA LEU A 417 -17.35 5.93 25.02
C LEU A 417 -18.42 4.83 25.10
N LYS A 418 -18.78 4.41 26.33
CA LYS A 418 -19.85 3.44 26.54
C LYS A 418 -21.20 3.89 25.95
N ALA A 419 -21.46 5.20 25.90
CA ALA A 419 -22.67 5.75 25.30
C ALA A 419 -22.73 5.56 23.77
N LEU A 420 -21.59 5.32 23.12
CA LEU A 420 -21.49 5.12 21.67
C LEU A 420 -21.64 3.66 21.25
N VAL A 421 -21.58 2.70 22.19
CA VAL A 421 -21.66 1.26 21.91
C VAL A 421 -22.91 0.87 21.09
N PRO A 422 -24.12 1.41 21.35
CA PRO A 422 -25.30 1.10 20.54
C PRO A 422 -25.20 1.55 19.07
N LEU A 423 -24.30 2.50 18.76
CA LEU A 423 -24.06 3.00 17.41
C LEU A 423 -23.07 2.12 16.62
N LEU A 424 -22.43 1.16 17.29
CA LEU A 424 -21.46 0.22 16.72
C LEU A 424 -22.14 -1.12 16.40
N THR A 425 -23.43 -1.10 16.04
CA THR A 425 -24.29 -2.27 15.82
C THR A 425 -24.06 -2.93 14.44
N GLY A 426 -24.58 -4.16 14.31
CA GLY A 426 -24.22 -5.11 13.24
C GLY A 426 -24.52 -4.65 11.81
N LEU A 427 -23.70 -5.16 10.89
CA LEU A 427 -23.83 -4.91 9.46
C LEU A 427 -25.03 -5.66 8.88
N PRO A 428 -25.73 -5.07 7.89
CA PRO A 428 -26.77 -5.80 7.18
C PRO A 428 -26.16 -7.03 6.47
N PRO A 429 -26.90 -8.15 6.37
CA PRO A 429 -26.51 -9.19 5.43
C PRO A 429 -26.49 -8.58 4.02
N LEU A 430 -25.42 -8.81 3.26
CA LEU A 430 -25.29 -8.29 1.89
C LEU A 430 -25.26 -9.43 0.87
N ASN A 431 -25.94 -10.53 1.19
CA ASN A 431 -25.80 -11.80 0.48
C ASN A 431 -26.93 -12.03 -0.53
N ARG A 432 -28.07 -11.33 -0.39
CA ARG A 432 -29.23 -11.42 -1.27
C ARG A 432 -29.71 -10.03 -1.68
N ALA A 433 -30.30 -9.94 -2.87
CA ALA A 433 -30.94 -8.72 -3.39
C ALA A 433 -32.09 -8.21 -2.50
N ALA A 434 -32.80 -9.11 -1.81
CA ALA A 434 -33.84 -8.80 -0.83
C ALA A 434 -33.28 -8.18 0.47
N ASP A 435 -31.98 -8.27 0.70
CA ASP A 435 -31.35 -7.69 1.89
C ASP A 435 -31.12 -6.16 1.74
N LEU A 436 -31.54 -5.56 0.62
CA LEU A 436 -31.47 -4.11 0.34
C LEU A 436 -32.75 -3.36 0.74
N ASP A 437 -33.73 -4.02 1.35
CA ASP A 437 -34.98 -3.38 1.80
C ASP A 437 -34.72 -2.20 2.74
N TRP A 438 -33.64 -2.24 3.54
CA TRP A 438 -33.22 -1.13 4.41
C TRP A 438 -32.71 0.10 3.62
N TYR A 439 -32.10 -0.10 2.44
CA TYR A 439 -31.56 0.96 1.58
C TYR A 439 -32.71 1.71 0.86
N LEU A 440 -33.74 0.98 0.44
CA LEU A 440 -34.94 1.56 -0.17
C LEU A 440 -35.90 2.17 0.86
N ALA A 441 -35.86 1.73 2.12
CA ALA A 441 -36.72 2.22 3.21
C ALA A 441 -36.12 3.37 4.04
N SER A 442 -34.86 3.76 3.80
CA SER A 442 -34.22 4.86 4.53
C SER A 442 -34.73 6.22 4.00
N PRO A 443 -35.41 7.05 4.80
CA PRO A 443 -35.74 8.41 4.39
C PRO A 443 -34.45 9.22 4.15
N PRO A 444 -34.46 10.22 3.26
CA PRO A 444 -33.31 11.11 3.08
C PRO A 444 -32.91 11.72 4.42
N PRO A 445 -31.59 11.90 4.68
CA PRO A 445 -31.14 12.53 5.91
C PRO A 445 -31.75 13.93 6.05
N PRO A 446 -32.09 14.38 7.26
CA PRO A 446 -32.56 15.75 7.45
C PRO A 446 -31.48 16.74 6.99
N PRO A 447 -31.88 17.90 6.43
CA PRO A 447 -30.92 18.92 6.03
C PRO A 447 -30.04 19.32 7.23
N PRO A 448 -28.76 19.68 7.00
CA PRO A 448 -27.90 20.17 8.06
C PRO A 448 -28.59 21.35 8.78
N PRO A 449 -28.48 21.46 10.11
CA PRO A 449 -29.05 22.58 10.82
C PRO A 449 -28.48 23.88 10.21
N PRO A 450 -29.32 24.90 9.95
CA PRO A 450 -28.83 26.19 9.51
C PRO A 450 -27.80 26.70 10.54
N ALA A 451 -26.73 27.33 10.06
CA ALA A 451 -25.79 28.00 10.94
C ALA A 451 -26.58 28.94 11.86
N ALA A 452 -26.58 28.65 13.15
CA ALA A 452 -27.33 29.41 14.13
C ALA A 452 -26.65 30.76 14.34
N ASP A 453 -27.07 31.76 13.57
CA ASP A 453 -26.94 33.15 14.00
C ASP A 453 -27.90 33.37 15.16
N ALA A 454 -27.33 33.71 16.31
CA ALA A 454 -28.07 34.02 17.51
C ALA A 454 -28.83 35.35 17.34
N ALA A 455 -30.16 35.30 17.19
CA ALA A 455 -31.04 36.39 17.65
C ALA A 455 -32.53 35.99 17.71
N THR A 456 -33.10 36.27 18.89
CA THR A 456 -34.50 36.58 19.23
C THR A 456 -35.55 35.48 19.23
N ALA A 457 -35.97 35.16 20.45
CA ALA A 457 -37.19 34.47 20.83
C ALA A 457 -38.45 35.28 20.48
N GLY A 458 -39.49 34.58 20.05
CA GLY A 458 -40.88 35.06 20.01
C GLY A 458 -41.80 33.87 20.28
N SER A 459 -42.59 33.96 21.36
CA SER A 459 -43.65 33.03 21.70
C SER A 459 -44.83 33.17 20.75
N ASP A 460 -45.54 32.07 20.47
CA ASP A 460 -46.99 31.94 20.71
C ASP A 460 -47.58 30.70 20.00
N GLY A 461 -48.57 30.07 20.65
CA GLY A 461 -49.67 29.42 19.95
C GLY A 461 -49.68 27.89 19.90
N ALA A 462 -50.21 27.26 20.94
CA ALA A 462 -50.66 25.87 20.93
C ALA A 462 -51.84 25.65 19.98
N GLY A 463 -51.81 24.57 19.20
CA GLY A 463 -52.94 24.09 18.40
C GLY A 463 -52.83 22.58 18.15
N ALA A 464 -53.66 21.80 18.83
CA ALA A 464 -53.75 20.34 18.72
C ALA A 464 -54.69 19.92 17.57
N ALA A 465 -54.28 18.94 16.75
CA ALA A 465 -55.14 18.16 15.84
C ALA A 465 -54.43 16.84 15.46
N PRO A 466 -55.12 15.83 14.89
CA PRO A 466 -55.52 14.61 15.56
C PRO A 466 -54.67 13.37 15.22
N ALA A 467 -54.84 12.32 16.02
CA ALA A 467 -54.15 11.04 15.92
C ALA A 467 -54.42 10.30 14.59
N ALA A 468 -53.33 9.90 13.93
CA ALA A 468 -53.30 8.98 12.79
C ALA A 468 -52.96 7.54 13.26
N PRO A 469 -53.33 6.50 12.50
CA PRO A 469 -53.49 5.13 13.01
C PRO A 469 -52.16 4.42 13.27
N ALA A 470 -52.23 3.39 14.11
CA ALA A 470 -51.10 2.62 14.65
C ALA A 470 -50.16 2.05 13.56
N PRO A 471 -48.83 2.11 13.75
CA PRO A 471 -47.87 1.54 12.81
C PRO A 471 -47.82 0.01 12.91
N VAL A 472 -47.67 -0.61 11.74
CA VAL A 472 -47.35 -2.03 11.51
C VAL A 472 -45.97 -2.34 12.15
N PRO A 473 -45.72 -3.54 12.72
CA PRO A 473 -44.48 -3.81 13.45
C PRO A 473 -43.24 -3.65 12.57
N ALA A 474 -42.30 -2.82 13.04
CA ALA A 474 -41.04 -2.52 12.39
C ALA A 474 -40.09 -3.74 12.44
N SER A 475 -39.31 -3.96 11.38
CA SER A 475 -38.26 -4.99 11.36
C SER A 475 -37.18 -4.69 12.41
N ALA A 476 -36.42 -5.71 12.84
CA ALA A 476 -35.32 -5.56 13.80
C ALA A 476 -34.28 -4.49 13.38
N ALA A 477 -34.09 -4.30 12.06
CA ALA A 477 -33.23 -3.26 11.50
C ALA A 477 -33.77 -1.84 11.75
N ALA A 478 -35.09 -1.62 11.62
CA ALA A 478 -35.72 -0.34 11.89
C ALA A 478 -35.73 0.02 13.39
N ALA A 479 -35.85 -0.98 14.27
CA ALA A 479 -35.69 -0.78 15.71
C ALA A 479 -34.25 -0.39 16.09
N ALA A 480 -33.23 -1.00 15.47
CA ALA A 480 -31.82 -0.65 15.67
C ALA A 480 -31.50 0.78 15.19
N VAL A 481 -32.05 1.20 14.04
CA VAL A 481 -31.91 2.58 13.54
C VAL A 481 -32.54 3.59 14.50
N THR A 482 -33.71 3.29 15.05
CA THR A 482 -34.42 4.18 16.00
C THR A 482 -33.66 4.30 17.33
N ALA A 483 -33.14 3.20 17.86
CA ALA A 483 -32.28 3.19 19.04
C ALA A 483 -30.97 3.97 18.80
N GLY A 484 -30.39 3.84 17.60
CA GLY A 484 -29.19 4.58 17.18
C GLY A 484 -29.43 6.09 17.08
N LEU A 485 -30.54 6.53 16.49
CA LEU A 485 -30.91 7.95 16.43
C LEU A 485 -31.12 8.57 17.81
N ALA A 486 -31.74 7.84 18.74
CA ALA A 486 -31.91 8.26 20.12
C ALA A 486 -30.56 8.40 20.85
N ALA A 487 -29.66 7.42 20.69
CA ALA A 487 -28.31 7.47 21.26
C ALA A 487 -27.47 8.62 20.67
N ALA A 488 -27.53 8.84 19.36
CA ALA A 488 -26.83 9.95 18.70
C ALA A 488 -27.31 11.31 19.19
N THR A 489 -28.63 11.46 19.40
CA THR A 489 -29.24 12.68 19.94
C THR A 489 -28.82 12.93 21.39
N ALA A 490 -28.78 11.89 22.22
CA ALA A 490 -28.30 11.97 23.60
C ALA A 490 -26.81 12.37 23.68
N VAL A 491 -25.98 11.84 22.78
CA VAL A 491 -24.56 12.20 22.67
C VAL A 491 -24.40 13.65 22.22
N ALA A 492 -25.12 14.07 21.18
CA ALA A 492 -25.08 15.44 20.70
C ALA A 492 -25.52 16.45 21.78
N ALA A 493 -26.52 16.10 22.59
CA ALA A 493 -26.97 16.91 23.72
C ALA A 493 -25.93 16.95 24.87
N ALA A 494 -25.23 15.84 25.12
CA ALA A 494 -24.16 15.77 26.12
C ALA A 494 -22.89 16.54 25.70
N ALA A 495 -22.67 16.71 24.39
CA ALA A 495 -21.53 17.43 23.81
C ALA A 495 -21.71 18.97 23.74
N ALA A 496 -22.52 19.57 24.64
CA ALA A 496 -22.84 21.01 24.79
C ALA A 496 -21.73 22.01 24.36
N PRO A 497 -22.05 23.24 23.88
CA PRO A 497 -21.20 24.03 22.98
C PRO A 497 -19.75 24.13 23.47
N ALA A 498 -18.87 23.52 22.69
CA ALA A 498 -17.66 22.84 23.12
C ALA A 498 -16.59 23.80 23.66
N LYS A 499 -16.14 23.51 24.89
CA LYS A 499 -14.79 23.87 25.31
C LYS A 499 -13.81 23.18 24.37
N SER A 500 -12.85 23.93 23.83
CA SER A 500 -11.74 23.36 23.07
C SER A 500 -10.96 22.34 23.93
N VAL A 501 -10.65 21.18 23.37
CA VAL A 501 -9.99 20.04 24.03
C VAL A 501 -8.70 19.71 23.32
N CYS A 502 -7.59 19.68 24.05
CA CYS A 502 -6.35 19.08 23.58
C CYS A 502 -6.36 17.59 23.95
N TYR A 503 -6.61 16.72 22.96
CA TYR A 503 -6.69 15.28 23.18
C TYR A 503 -5.33 14.66 23.51
N SER A 504 -5.29 13.76 24.49
CA SER A 504 -4.12 12.92 24.75
C SER A 504 -3.91 11.89 23.63
N PRO A 505 -2.72 11.25 23.52
CA PRO A 505 -2.49 10.18 22.55
C PRO A 505 -3.54 9.06 22.63
N ASP A 506 -3.88 8.60 23.83
CA ASP A 506 -4.91 7.56 24.04
C ASP A 506 -6.31 8.01 23.59
N GLN A 507 -6.63 9.30 23.76
CA GLN A 507 -7.89 9.88 23.29
C GLN A 507 -7.90 10.05 21.77
N LEU A 508 -6.77 10.40 21.16
CA LEU A 508 -6.64 10.43 19.70
C LEU A 508 -6.85 9.02 19.12
N ASP A 509 -6.22 7.99 19.69
CA ASP A 509 -6.43 6.60 19.26
C ASP A 509 -7.90 6.16 19.43
N ALA A 510 -8.55 6.54 20.53
CA ALA A 510 -9.97 6.28 20.73
C ALA A 510 -10.86 7.01 19.70
N LEU A 511 -10.52 8.25 19.36
CA LEU A 511 -11.22 9.02 18.32
C LEU A 511 -11.01 8.39 16.93
N ALA A 512 -9.79 7.95 16.62
CA ALA A 512 -9.45 7.24 15.39
C ALA A 512 -10.17 5.89 15.26
N LEU A 513 -10.39 5.19 16.38
CA LEU A 513 -11.19 3.97 16.42
C LEU A 513 -12.63 4.25 15.98
N LEU A 514 -13.25 5.33 16.47
CA LEU A 514 -14.60 5.74 16.09
C LEU A 514 -14.68 6.21 14.63
N PHE A 515 -13.67 6.94 14.15
CA PHE A 515 -13.54 7.29 12.73
C PHE A 515 -13.46 6.05 11.83
N THR A 516 -12.65 5.07 12.25
CA THR A 516 -12.55 3.79 11.56
C THR A 516 -13.88 3.05 11.58
N ALA A 517 -14.59 3.00 12.72
CA ALA A 517 -15.91 2.38 12.80
C ALA A 517 -16.94 3.04 11.87
N ALA A 518 -16.96 4.38 11.76
CA ALA A 518 -17.83 5.08 10.81
C ALA A 518 -17.53 4.69 9.36
N LYS A 519 -16.24 4.60 9.00
CA LYS A 519 -15.82 4.08 7.70
C LYS A 519 -16.29 2.64 7.49
N LEU A 520 -16.12 1.75 8.47
CA LEU A 520 -16.53 0.35 8.36
C LEU A 520 -18.05 0.19 8.21
N LEU A 521 -18.85 0.97 8.95
CA LEU A 521 -20.31 0.99 8.79
C LEU A 521 -20.70 1.47 7.39
N TYR A 522 -20.06 2.53 6.88
CA TYR A 522 -20.29 3.01 5.52
C TYR A 522 -19.92 1.96 4.47
N VAL A 523 -18.71 1.39 4.54
CA VAL A 523 -18.23 0.35 3.59
C VAL A 523 -19.01 -0.97 3.72
N GLY A 524 -19.55 -1.26 4.90
CA GLY A 524 -20.40 -2.42 5.15
C GLY A 524 -21.89 -2.20 4.84
N GLY A 525 -22.26 -1.03 4.35
CA GLY A 525 -23.63 -0.72 3.93
C GLY A 525 -24.58 -0.38 5.09
N ALA A 526 -24.12 -0.25 6.32
CA ALA A 526 -24.98 0.21 7.41
C ALA A 526 -25.14 1.74 7.40
N LEU A 527 -25.65 2.32 6.30
CA LEU A 527 -25.61 3.79 6.06
C LEU A 527 -26.33 4.61 7.14
N GLY A 528 -27.48 4.14 7.63
CA GLY A 528 -28.19 4.80 8.73
C GLY A 528 -27.40 4.79 10.05
N ALA A 529 -26.75 3.66 10.37
CA ALA A 529 -25.87 3.56 11.53
C ALA A 529 -24.60 4.41 11.36
N ALA A 530 -24.02 4.44 10.15
CA ALA A 530 -22.90 5.30 9.82
C ALA A 530 -23.25 6.78 10.03
N ALA A 531 -24.41 7.23 9.53
CA ALA A 531 -24.90 8.60 9.71
C ALA A 531 -25.14 8.94 11.20
N ALA A 532 -25.74 8.03 11.96
CA ALA A 532 -25.95 8.22 13.40
C ALA A 532 -24.62 8.32 14.16
N LEU A 533 -23.66 7.44 13.86
CA LEU A 533 -22.33 7.50 14.48
C LEU A 533 -21.59 8.78 14.09
N VAL A 534 -21.63 9.18 12.82
CA VAL A 534 -21.01 10.42 12.34
C VAL A 534 -21.61 11.63 13.05
N ALA A 535 -22.94 11.71 13.18
CA ALA A 535 -23.60 12.80 13.89
C ALA A 535 -23.20 12.87 15.37
N ALA A 536 -22.99 11.72 16.02
CA ALA A 536 -22.54 11.63 17.41
C ALA A 536 -21.05 12.00 17.58
N VAL A 537 -20.20 11.66 16.60
CA VAL A 537 -18.74 11.82 16.67
C VAL A 537 -18.27 13.19 16.15
N GLU A 538 -18.99 13.82 15.24
CA GLU A 538 -18.61 15.10 14.64
C GLU A 538 -18.40 16.23 15.67
N PRO A 539 -19.25 16.40 16.71
CA PRO A 539 -18.97 17.34 17.79
C PRO A 539 -17.67 17.03 18.55
N LEU A 540 -17.35 15.75 18.75
CA LEU A 540 -16.12 15.30 19.42
C LEU A 540 -14.90 15.65 18.57
N ARG A 541 -14.98 15.47 17.25
CA ARG A 541 -13.95 15.88 16.30
C ARG A 541 -13.72 17.40 16.35
N ARG A 542 -14.80 18.20 16.30
CA ARG A 542 -14.74 19.67 16.33
C ARG A 542 -14.22 20.23 17.64
N ALA A 543 -14.39 19.50 18.75
CA ALA A 543 -13.85 19.91 20.03
C ALA A 543 -12.31 19.94 20.06
N SER A 544 -11.62 19.26 19.13
CA SER A 544 -10.15 19.26 19.09
C SER A 544 -9.58 20.68 18.96
N SER A 545 -8.67 21.05 19.84
CA SER A 545 -7.88 22.29 19.75
C SER A 545 -6.75 22.21 18.72
N VAL A 546 -6.41 21.00 18.28
CA VAL A 546 -5.35 20.71 17.32
C VAL A 546 -5.97 20.28 16.00
N GLU A 547 -5.42 20.76 14.89
CA GLU A 547 -5.83 20.33 13.56
C GLU A 547 -5.45 18.86 13.36
N LEU A 548 -6.44 17.97 13.26
CA LEU A 548 -6.21 16.53 13.27
C LEU A 548 -5.32 16.03 12.11
N HIS A 549 -5.25 16.76 11.00
CA HIS A 549 -4.38 16.42 9.86
C HIS A 549 -2.87 16.54 10.21
N THR A 550 -2.53 17.20 11.31
CA THR A 550 -1.15 17.31 11.84
C THR A 550 -0.81 16.23 12.87
N THR A 551 -1.78 15.39 13.24
CA THR A 551 -1.63 14.35 14.27
C THR A 551 -1.37 12.96 13.65
N LEU A 552 -1.14 11.96 14.51
CA LEU A 552 -0.98 10.57 14.07
C LEU A 552 -2.24 9.96 13.46
N ILE A 553 -3.42 10.53 13.76
CA ILE A 553 -4.73 10.01 13.31
C ILE A 553 -5.25 10.69 12.04
N ARG A 554 -4.36 11.39 11.31
CA ARG A 554 -4.71 12.18 10.12
C ARG A 554 -5.42 11.36 9.03
N ASN A 555 -5.06 10.08 8.90
CA ASN A 555 -5.61 9.21 7.86
C ASN A 555 -7.04 8.82 8.20
N GLU A 556 -7.29 8.38 9.43
CA GLU A 556 -8.62 8.03 9.94
C GLU A 556 -9.54 9.25 9.92
N ALA A 557 -9.01 10.42 10.30
CA ALA A 557 -9.73 11.68 10.22
C ALA A 557 -10.11 12.06 8.77
N ALA A 558 -9.24 11.80 7.79
CA ALA A 558 -9.54 12.03 6.38
C ALA A 558 -10.66 11.11 5.87
N TYR A 559 -10.61 9.80 6.20
CA TYR A 559 -11.70 8.87 5.87
C TYR A 559 -13.02 9.28 6.52
N PHE A 560 -12.99 9.66 7.81
CA PHE A 560 -14.19 10.15 8.50
C PHE A 560 -14.74 11.41 7.83
N GLY A 561 -13.88 12.37 7.49
CA GLY A 561 -14.27 13.59 6.78
C GLY A 561 -14.88 13.33 5.40
N CYS A 562 -14.35 12.35 4.68
CA CYS A 562 -14.92 11.87 3.41
C CYS A 562 -16.32 11.28 3.63
N VAL A 563 -16.46 10.32 4.56
CA VAL A 563 -17.74 9.67 4.89
C VAL A 563 -18.78 10.67 5.38
N LEU A 564 -18.41 11.62 6.23
CA LEU A 564 -19.26 12.72 6.70
C LEU A 564 -19.85 13.51 5.53
N GLN A 565 -19.01 13.93 4.57
CA GLN A 565 -19.45 14.67 3.39
C GLN A 565 -20.31 13.80 2.45
N LEU A 566 -19.95 12.53 2.28
CA LEU A 566 -20.69 11.60 1.43
C LEU A 566 -22.11 11.33 1.96
N LEU A 567 -22.27 11.24 3.29
CA LEU A 567 -23.56 11.07 3.97
C LEU A 567 -24.39 12.37 4.03
N ALA A 568 -23.74 13.53 3.90
CA ALA A 568 -24.42 14.83 3.83
C ALA A 568 -24.96 15.15 2.43
N ALA A 569 -24.36 14.59 1.38
CA ALA A 569 -24.91 14.66 0.03
C ALA A 569 -26.21 13.83 -0.05
N PRO A 570 -27.28 14.29 -0.72
CA PRO A 570 -28.49 13.52 -0.86
C PRO A 570 -28.18 12.18 -1.55
N HIS A 571 -28.22 11.10 -0.77
CA HIS A 571 -28.33 9.74 -1.28
C HIS A 571 -29.74 9.60 -1.83
N THR A 572 -29.97 10.04 -3.07
CA THR A 572 -31.26 9.79 -3.72
C THR A 572 -31.19 8.40 -4.33
N PRO A 573 -31.81 7.36 -3.74
CA PRO A 573 -32.10 6.16 -4.53
C PRO A 573 -32.96 6.60 -5.73
N PRO A 574 -32.67 6.15 -6.96
CA PRO A 574 -33.57 6.42 -8.07
C PRO A 574 -34.95 5.87 -7.72
N GLN A 575 -35.99 6.68 -7.91
CA GLN A 575 -37.36 6.18 -7.74
C GLN A 575 -37.58 5.02 -8.72
N PRO A 576 -38.25 3.93 -8.30
CA PRO A 576 -38.66 2.89 -9.25
C PRO A 576 -39.46 3.53 -10.39
N PRO A 577 -39.33 3.03 -11.63
CA PRO A 577 -40.04 3.60 -12.77
C PRO A 577 -41.54 3.65 -12.46
N GLN A 578 -42.11 4.85 -12.47
CA GLN A 578 -43.55 4.98 -12.29
C GLN A 578 -44.26 4.23 -13.43
N PRO A 579 -45.27 3.40 -13.14
CA PRO A 579 -46.10 2.83 -14.18
C PRO A 579 -46.68 3.98 -15.02
N PRO A 580 -46.78 3.82 -16.36
CA PRO A 580 -47.24 4.90 -17.23
C PRO A 580 -48.61 5.39 -16.75
N GLN A 581 -48.69 6.67 -16.41
CA GLN A 581 -49.96 7.26 -16.01
C GLN A 581 -50.93 7.20 -17.19
N PRO A 582 -52.17 6.72 -16.99
CA PRO A 582 -53.19 6.75 -18.04
C PRO A 582 -53.46 8.22 -18.41
N GLN A 583 -53.11 8.60 -19.63
CA GLN A 583 -53.44 9.93 -20.15
C GLN A 583 -54.96 10.10 -20.19
N PRO A 584 -55.51 11.23 -19.72
CA PRO A 584 -56.93 11.53 -19.91
C PRO A 584 -57.23 11.75 -21.40
N PRO A 585 -58.43 11.38 -21.88
CA PRO A 585 -58.76 11.46 -23.30
C PRO A 585 -58.75 12.93 -23.78
N ALA A 586 -58.04 13.16 -24.88
CA ALA A 586 -58.00 14.45 -25.55
C ALA A 586 -59.40 14.85 -26.08
N PRO A 587 -59.79 16.14 -26.00
CA PRO A 587 -61.07 16.60 -26.50
C PRO A 587 -61.10 16.61 -28.03
N ALA A 588 -62.21 16.13 -28.59
CA ALA A 588 -62.48 16.11 -30.02
C ALA A 588 -62.78 17.52 -30.55
N ALA A 589 -62.01 17.93 -31.56
CA ALA A 589 -62.36 18.90 -32.60
C ALA A 589 -61.43 18.58 -33.78
N GLY A 590 -61.82 18.49 -35.03
CA GLY A 590 -63.05 18.76 -35.75
C GLY A 590 -62.64 18.66 -37.23
N ALA A 591 -63.42 17.92 -38.00
CA ALA A 591 -63.33 17.61 -39.44
C ALA A 591 -62.42 18.46 -40.35
N GLY A 592 -61.71 17.77 -41.25
CA GLY A 592 -61.07 18.36 -42.43
C GLY A 592 -60.54 17.29 -43.38
N ALA A 593 -61.33 16.97 -44.42
CA ALA A 593 -61.16 15.89 -45.39
C ALA A 593 -59.99 16.02 -46.39
N ALA A 594 -59.49 14.87 -46.88
CA ALA A 594 -59.14 14.50 -48.27
C ALA A 594 -58.02 13.42 -48.24
N ALA A 595 -58.26 12.13 -48.57
CA ALA A 595 -58.23 11.52 -49.91
C ALA A 595 -57.01 11.98 -50.74
N CYS A 596 -56.10 11.17 -51.27
CA CYS A 596 -56.22 9.93 -52.09
C CYS A 596 -54.77 9.37 -52.30
N ALA A 597 -54.50 8.06 -52.21
CA ALA A 597 -54.55 7.00 -53.25
C ALA A 597 -53.18 6.64 -53.89
N GLY A 598 -52.98 5.32 -54.10
CA GLY A 598 -51.90 4.67 -54.87
C GLY A 598 -51.11 3.65 -54.03
N ALA A 599 -51.43 2.36 -53.92
CA ALA A 599 -51.63 1.27 -54.89
C ALA A 599 -50.34 0.73 -55.56
N GLY A 600 -50.09 -0.59 -55.40
CA GLY A 600 -49.08 -1.41 -56.11
C GLY A 600 -48.32 -2.39 -55.20
N GLU A 601 -48.93 -3.52 -54.81
CA GLU A 601 -48.61 -4.91 -55.27
C GLU A 601 -47.21 -5.43 -54.86
N ALA A 602 -47.03 -6.26 -53.81
CA ALA A 602 -47.37 -7.68 -53.60
C ALA A 602 -46.47 -8.69 -54.34
N VAL A 603 -45.66 -9.48 -53.61
CA VAL A 603 -45.54 -10.97 -53.69
C VAL A 603 -45.00 -11.49 -52.34
N ALA A 604 -45.47 -12.68 -51.97
CA ALA A 604 -45.56 -13.30 -50.65
C ALA A 604 -44.47 -14.34 -50.30
N ASP A 605 -44.63 -14.87 -49.07
CA ASP A 605 -44.12 -16.13 -48.48
C ASP A 605 -42.68 -16.11 -47.92
N GLY A 606 -42.40 -16.52 -46.66
CA GLY A 606 -43.25 -17.10 -45.62
C GLY A 606 -42.48 -17.34 -44.31
N VAL A 607 -43.12 -16.92 -43.21
CA VAL A 607 -43.25 -17.58 -41.89
C VAL A 607 -41.99 -18.06 -41.12
N ALA A 608 -41.62 -17.30 -40.09
CA ALA A 608 -41.71 -17.76 -38.69
C ALA A 608 -41.81 -16.54 -37.76
N ALA A 609 -42.98 -16.40 -37.13
CA ALA A 609 -43.35 -15.27 -36.30
C ALA A 609 -42.64 -15.28 -34.94
N ALA A 610 -42.15 -14.10 -34.55
CA ALA A 610 -41.85 -13.75 -33.17
C ALA A 610 -43.13 -13.68 -32.33
N PRO A 611 -43.10 -14.01 -31.02
CA PRO A 611 -44.01 -13.40 -30.08
C PRO A 611 -43.34 -12.15 -29.51
N ALA A 612 -43.79 -11.00 -29.99
CA ALA A 612 -43.68 -9.77 -29.23
C ALA A 612 -44.57 -9.85 -27.97
N ALA A 613 -44.12 -9.17 -26.92
CA ALA A 613 -44.87 -8.77 -25.73
C ALA A 613 -45.29 -9.88 -24.74
N ALA A 614 -44.44 -10.08 -23.75
CA ALA A 614 -44.86 -10.32 -22.37
C ALA A 614 -44.10 -9.36 -21.45
N ALA A 615 -44.47 -8.07 -21.52
CA ALA A 615 -44.14 -7.11 -20.50
C ALA A 615 -45.16 -7.21 -19.35
N ALA A 616 -44.62 -7.11 -18.13
CA ALA A 616 -45.29 -6.91 -16.84
C ALA A 616 -46.01 -8.12 -16.22
N ALA A 617 -45.32 -8.79 -15.29
CA ALA A 617 -45.86 -9.14 -13.96
C ALA A 617 -44.75 -9.64 -13.01
N GLY A 618 -44.50 -8.87 -11.94
CA GLY A 618 -44.27 -9.42 -10.59
C GLY A 618 -42.89 -9.97 -10.20
N ALA A 619 -41.97 -9.09 -9.79
CA ALA A 619 -41.19 -9.19 -8.54
C ALA A 619 -40.28 -7.97 -8.41
N SER A 620 -40.35 -7.22 -7.31
CA SER A 620 -39.32 -6.22 -6.97
C SER A 620 -38.05 -6.95 -6.53
N ALA A 621 -37.31 -7.49 -7.50
CA ALA A 621 -36.01 -8.10 -7.26
C ALA A 621 -34.95 -7.00 -7.13
N GLY A 622 -34.33 -6.85 -5.96
CA GLY A 622 -33.31 -5.82 -5.73
C GLY A 622 -32.17 -5.86 -6.76
N ALA A 623 -31.60 -4.70 -7.05
CA ALA A 623 -30.54 -4.52 -8.04
C ALA A 623 -29.34 -5.44 -7.76
N ARG A 624 -28.87 -6.19 -8.78
CA ARG A 624 -27.67 -7.03 -8.66
C ARG A 624 -26.44 -6.16 -8.37
N PRO A 625 -25.49 -6.58 -7.51
CA PRO A 625 -24.32 -5.77 -7.19
C PRO A 625 -23.36 -5.66 -8.38
N LEU A 626 -22.81 -4.48 -8.61
CA LEU A 626 -21.57 -4.26 -9.37
C LEU A 626 -20.48 -3.92 -8.34
N TYR A 627 -19.49 -4.79 -8.18
CA TYR A 627 -18.49 -4.62 -7.13
C TYR A 627 -17.51 -3.52 -7.52
N LEU A 628 -17.23 -2.59 -6.62
CA LEU A 628 -16.36 -1.46 -6.85
C LEU A 628 -15.10 -1.61 -5.98
N CYS A 629 -14.03 -2.15 -6.55
CA CYS A 629 -12.80 -2.42 -5.82
C CYS A 629 -11.75 -1.36 -6.10
N GLY A 630 -11.15 -0.80 -5.05
CA GLY A 630 -10.15 0.25 -5.22
C GLY A 630 -9.57 0.75 -3.91
N ASP A 631 -8.78 1.80 -4.00
CA ASP A 631 -8.39 2.61 -2.84
C ASP A 631 -9.57 3.49 -2.36
N SER A 632 -9.29 4.58 -1.64
CA SER A 632 -10.33 5.47 -1.10
C SER A 632 -11.23 6.10 -2.17
N HIS A 633 -10.81 6.17 -3.43
CA HIS A 633 -11.63 6.73 -4.52
C HIS A 633 -12.89 5.90 -4.82
N CYS A 634 -12.95 4.64 -4.38
CA CYS A 634 -14.18 3.85 -4.49
C CYS A 634 -15.32 4.40 -3.61
N LEU A 635 -15.02 5.15 -2.55
CA LEU A 635 -16.02 5.63 -1.60
C LEU A 635 -16.99 6.63 -2.23
N SER A 636 -16.51 7.50 -3.11
CA SER A 636 -17.33 8.53 -3.77
C SER A 636 -18.44 7.95 -4.65
N ALA A 637 -18.27 6.74 -5.17
CA ALA A 637 -19.28 6.06 -5.98
C ALA A 637 -20.03 4.94 -5.24
N ALA A 638 -19.60 4.59 -4.03
CA ALA A 638 -20.20 3.51 -3.25
C ALA A 638 -21.71 3.73 -3.02
N TRP A 639 -22.49 2.65 -3.05
CA TRP A 639 -23.93 2.63 -2.76
C TRP A 639 -24.77 3.50 -3.69
N ARG A 640 -24.32 3.71 -4.92
CA ARG A 640 -25.06 4.42 -5.96
C ARG A 640 -25.50 3.46 -7.04
N HIS A 641 -26.56 3.85 -7.74
CA HIS A 641 -27.11 3.06 -8.83
C HIS A 641 -26.45 3.44 -10.15
N VAL A 642 -26.23 2.44 -10.99
CA VAL A 642 -25.80 2.58 -12.38
C VAL A 642 -26.56 1.58 -13.25
N THR A 643 -26.56 1.83 -14.54
CA THR A 643 -27.21 1.05 -15.57
C THR A 643 -26.14 0.28 -16.33
N LEU A 644 -26.17 -1.04 -16.24
CA LEU A 644 -25.29 -1.90 -17.00
C LEU A 644 -26.16 -2.84 -17.86
N ARG A 645 -26.06 -2.70 -19.18
CA ARG A 645 -26.82 -3.51 -20.15
C ARG A 645 -28.34 -3.47 -19.90
N GLY A 646 -28.87 -2.28 -19.61
CA GLY A 646 -30.28 -2.04 -19.31
C GLY A 646 -30.75 -2.47 -17.92
N GLU A 647 -29.88 -3.09 -17.12
CA GLU A 647 -30.18 -3.48 -15.74
C GLU A 647 -29.67 -2.43 -14.74
N GLN A 648 -30.51 -2.09 -13.76
CA GLN A 648 -30.08 -1.30 -12.61
C GLN A 648 -29.18 -2.14 -11.70
N ARG A 649 -28.01 -1.60 -11.35
CA ARG A 649 -26.97 -2.23 -10.54
C ARG A 649 -26.59 -1.32 -9.38
N LEU A 650 -26.41 -1.91 -8.22
CA LEU A 650 -25.92 -1.20 -7.04
C LEU A 650 -24.40 -1.33 -6.95
N LEU A 651 -23.69 -0.20 -6.86
CA LEU A 651 -22.25 -0.17 -6.66
C LEU A 651 -21.90 -0.57 -5.22
N ARG A 652 -21.29 -1.74 -5.04
CA ARG A 652 -20.90 -2.24 -3.72
C ARG A 652 -19.40 -2.05 -3.51
N PRO A 653 -18.95 -1.23 -2.56
CA PRO A 653 -17.52 -0.99 -2.36
C PRO A 653 -16.79 -2.23 -1.81
N LEU A 654 -15.58 -2.44 -2.31
CA LEU A 654 -14.56 -3.34 -1.78
C LEU A 654 -13.29 -2.49 -1.58
N LEU A 655 -13.22 -1.82 -0.43
CA LEU A 655 -12.13 -0.89 -0.13
C LEU A 655 -10.82 -1.64 0.16
N VAL A 656 -9.73 -1.18 -0.45
CA VAL A 656 -8.36 -1.62 -0.20
C VAL A 656 -7.51 -0.41 0.17
N THR A 657 -7.31 -0.21 1.47
CA THR A 657 -6.72 1.00 2.03
C THR A 657 -5.26 1.15 1.58
N GLY A 658 -4.92 2.31 0.99
CA GLY A 658 -3.54 2.64 0.58
C GLY A 658 -3.01 1.79 -0.58
N CYS A 659 -3.91 1.15 -1.35
CA CYS A 659 -3.51 0.31 -2.46
C CYS A 659 -2.91 1.12 -3.61
N LYS A 660 -1.69 0.74 -4.00
CA LYS A 660 -1.05 1.17 -5.24
C LYS A 660 -1.05 -0.01 -6.19
N VAL A 661 -1.18 0.24 -7.48
CA VAL A 661 -0.99 -0.79 -8.51
C VAL A 661 0.39 -1.45 -8.33
N TRP A 662 1.41 -0.66 -7.99
CA TRP A 662 2.75 -1.16 -7.67
C TRP A 662 2.74 -2.26 -6.59
N HIS A 663 1.88 -2.17 -5.56
CA HIS A 663 1.81 -3.17 -4.48
C HIS A 663 1.32 -4.54 -4.96
N LEU A 664 0.66 -4.62 -6.11
CA LEU A 664 -0.02 -5.84 -6.59
C LEU A 664 0.87 -6.73 -7.47
N ARG A 665 2.14 -6.35 -7.66
CA ARG A 665 3.15 -7.17 -8.33
C ARG A 665 3.36 -8.53 -7.63
N PRO A 666 3.75 -9.60 -8.36
CA PRO A 666 3.92 -10.93 -7.79
C PRO A 666 4.87 -10.98 -6.58
N GLU A 667 5.96 -10.21 -6.60
CA GLU A 667 7.04 -10.22 -5.60
C GLU A 667 6.70 -9.42 -4.33
N SER A 668 5.60 -8.67 -4.33
CA SER A 668 5.20 -7.89 -3.17
C SER A 668 4.63 -8.79 -2.08
N GLU A 669 5.06 -8.55 -0.84
CA GLU A 669 4.51 -9.17 0.38
C GLU A 669 3.84 -8.12 1.28
N PHE A 670 3.49 -6.96 0.73
CA PHE A 670 2.96 -5.84 1.53
C PHE A 670 1.46 -6.02 1.83
N TYR A 671 1.00 -5.60 3.02
CA TYR A 671 -0.38 -5.83 3.46
C TYR A 671 -1.50 -5.31 2.51
N PRO A 672 -1.35 -4.22 1.72
CA PRO A 672 -2.39 -3.80 0.79
C PRO A 672 -2.65 -4.86 -0.29
N LYS A 673 -1.63 -5.65 -0.68
CA LYS A 673 -1.82 -6.80 -1.58
C LYS A 673 -2.64 -7.89 -0.90
N THR A 674 -2.32 -8.22 0.35
CA THR A 674 -3.08 -9.20 1.14
C THR A 674 -4.54 -8.76 1.33
N GLN A 675 -4.79 -7.46 1.52
CA GLN A 675 -6.14 -6.91 1.58
C GLN A 675 -6.87 -6.96 0.24
N PHE A 676 -6.19 -6.63 -0.86
CA PHE A 676 -6.74 -6.77 -2.21
C PHE A 676 -7.13 -8.23 -2.49
N GLU A 677 -6.25 -9.18 -2.20
CA GLU A 677 -6.52 -10.61 -2.36
C GLU A 677 -7.70 -11.08 -1.51
N SER A 678 -7.80 -10.58 -0.27
CA SER A 678 -8.96 -10.84 0.60
C SER A 678 -10.25 -10.28 0.02
N ALA A 679 -10.22 -9.08 -0.57
CA ALA A 679 -11.37 -8.48 -1.26
C ALA A 679 -11.78 -9.31 -2.49
N MET A 680 -10.83 -9.80 -3.28
CA MET A 680 -11.12 -10.61 -4.47
C MET A 680 -11.74 -11.97 -4.11
N ARG A 681 -11.35 -12.58 -2.98
CA ARG A 681 -11.97 -13.81 -2.47
C ARG A 681 -13.44 -13.65 -2.10
N LEU A 682 -13.91 -12.43 -1.82
CA LEU A 682 -15.32 -12.15 -1.55
C LEU A 682 -16.20 -12.14 -2.81
N LEU A 683 -15.60 -12.08 -4.01
CA LEU A 683 -16.36 -12.03 -5.24
C LEU A 683 -17.03 -13.40 -5.49
N PRO A 684 -18.35 -13.46 -5.72
CA PRO A 684 -19.00 -14.69 -6.13
C PRO A 684 -18.59 -15.10 -7.55
N PRO A 685 -18.76 -16.37 -7.94
CA PRO A 685 -18.59 -16.79 -9.33
C PRO A 685 -19.43 -15.94 -10.29
N GLY A 686 -18.85 -15.52 -11.41
CA GLY A 686 -19.51 -14.64 -12.39
C GLY A 686 -19.64 -13.18 -11.95
N ALA A 687 -18.97 -12.77 -10.88
CA ALA A 687 -19.01 -11.38 -10.44
C ALA A 687 -18.52 -10.41 -11.51
N GLN A 688 -19.12 -9.22 -11.52
CA GLN A 688 -18.67 -8.08 -12.27
C GLN A 688 -17.99 -7.11 -11.31
N VAL A 689 -16.76 -6.72 -11.62
CA VAL A 689 -15.94 -5.86 -10.76
C VAL A 689 -15.42 -4.66 -11.53
N LEU A 690 -15.55 -3.48 -10.95
CA LEU A 690 -15.02 -2.21 -11.42
C LEU A 690 -13.78 -1.87 -10.58
N LEU A 691 -12.63 -1.71 -11.23
CA LEU A 691 -11.35 -1.42 -10.59
C LEU A 691 -11.05 0.09 -10.62
N VAL A 692 -10.85 0.68 -9.44
CA VAL A 692 -10.47 2.09 -9.25
C VAL A 692 -9.10 2.14 -8.55
N LEU A 693 -8.03 2.19 -9.34
CA LEU A 693 -6.65 2.12 -8.84
C LEU A 693 -5.74 3.02 -9.69
N GLY A 694 -4.63 3.48 -9.11
CA GLY A 694 -3.54 4.17 -9.83
C GLY A 694 -3.35 5.64 -9.48
N GLU A 695 -4.31 6.27 -8.79
CA GLU A 695 -4.18 7.69 -8.40
C GLU A 695 -3.01 7.88 -7.42
N ILE A 696 -2.88 6.98 -6.43
CA ILE A 696 -1.79 7.04 -5.45
C ILE A 696 -0.42 6.77 -6.11
N ASP A 697 -0.36 5.89 -7.13
CA ASP A 697 0.87 5.68 -7.92
C ASP A 697 1.31 6.98 -8.61
N CYS A 698 0.37 7.75 -9.16
CA CYS A 698 0.63 9.05 -9.78
C CYS A 698 1.00 10.12 -8.74
N ARG A 699 0.34 10.14 -7.58
CA ARG A 699 0.53 11.17 -6.56
C ARG A 699 1.92 11.16 -5.93
N GLU A 700 2.42 9.98 -5.57
CA GLU A 700 3.63 9.86 -4.77
C GLU A 700 4.56 8.71 -5.20
N GLY A 701 4.10 7.79 -6.05
CA GLY A 701 4.84 6.60 -6.43
C GLY A 701 5.86 6.84 -7.54
N LEU A 702 5.38 7.25 -8.71
CA LEU A 702 6.13 7.27 -9.96
C LEU A 702 7.31 8.24 -9.95
N LEU A 703 7.09 9.50 -9.56
CA LEU A 703 8.14 10.51 -9.52
C LEU A 703 9.25 10.13 -8.54
N LEU A 704 8.88 9.62 -7.37
CA LEU A 704 9.83 9.15 -6.36
C LEU A 704 10.60 7.93 -6.85
N ALA A 705 9.98 7.02 -7.62
CA ALA A 705 10.66 5.86 -8.18
C ALA A 705 11.72 6.26 -9.21
N VAL A 706 11.43 7.24 -10.07
CA VAL A 706 12.41 7.80 -11.03
C VAL A 706 13.54 8.52 -10.30
N GLN A 707 13.23 9.38 -9.33
CA GLN A 707 14.23 10.07 -8.51
C GLN A 707 15.16 9.07 -7.80
N LYS A 708 14.60 7.96 -7.30
CA LYS A 708 15.34 6.87 -6.67
C LYS A 708 16.03 5.92 -7.67
N GLY A 709 16.03 6.20 -8.97
CA GLY A 709 16.72 5.39 -9.96
C GLY A 709 16.12 4.01 -10.23
N LYS A 710 14.86 3.77 -9.84
CA LYS A 710 14.15 2.53 -10.18
C LYS A 710 13.78 2.48 -11.66
N TYR A 711 13.47 3.65 -12.24
CA TYR A 711 13.13 3.83 -13.65
C TYR A 711 13.95 4.98 -14.23
N ASP A 712 14.19 4.94 -15.54
CA ASP A 712 14.92 6.00 -16.24
C ASP A 712 14.08 7.25 -16.40
N THR A 713 12.85 7.07 -16.86
CA THR A 713 11.91 8.15 -17.11
C THR A 713 10.58 7.88 -16.43
N VAL A 714 9.77 8.94 -16.32
CA VAL A 714 8.39 8.83 -15.86
C VAL A 714 7.58 7.91 -16.78
N ALA A 715 7.83 7.97 -18.10
CA ALA A 715 7.18 7.10 -19.07
C ALA A 715 7.50 5.62 -18.83
N ASP A 716 8.75 5.27 -18.51
CA ASP A 716 9.14 3.90 -18.17
C ASP A 716 8.44 3.41 -16.90
N GLY A 717 8.35 4.28 -15.89
CA GLY A 717 7.63 3.99 -14.65
C GLY A 717 6.14 3.76 -14.88
N ILE A 718 5.50 4.59 -15.71
CA ILE A 718 4.10 4.43 -16.13
C ILE A 718 3.93 3.09 -16.85
N ALA A 719 4.76 2.81 -17.86
CA ALA A 719 4.67 1.58 -18.65
C ALA A 719 4.85 0.32 -17.78
N ALA A 720 5.80 0.33 -16.84
CA ALA A 720 5.98 -0.75 -15.89
C ALA A 720 4.76 -0.94 -14.97
N THR A 721 4.17 0.15 -14.49
CA THR A 721 3.00 0.10 -13.59
C THR A 721 1.74 -0.33 -14.33
N VAL A 722 1.53 0.13 -15.57
CA VAL A 722 0.44 -0.32 -16.45
C VAL A 722 0.57 -1.82 -16.76
N ARG A 723 1.78 -2.34 -16.96
CA ARG A 723 2.01 -3.78 -17.13
C ARG A 723 1.53 -4.58 -15.91
N ILE A 724 1.87 -4.11 -14.70
CA ILE A 724 1.39 -4.74 -13.45
C ILE A 724 -0.14 -4.70 -13.38
N TYR A 725 -0.77 -3.61 -13.79
CA TYR A 725 -2.23 -3.49 -13.87
C TYR A 725 -2.83 -4.53 -14.83
N ILE A 726 -2.29 -4.66 -16.04
CA ILE A 726 -2.78 -5.61 -17.04
C ILE A 726 -2.59 -7.05 -16.56
N ASP A 727 -1.43 -7.37 -15.96
CA ASP A 727 -1.17 -8.69 -15.39
C ASP A 727 -2.15 -9.01 -14.26
N LEU A 728 -2.49 -8.02 -13.43
CA LEU A 728 -3.53 -8.15 -12.41
C LEU A 728 -4.89 -8.49 -13.03
N VAL A 729 -5.31 -7.76 -14.06
CA VAL A 729 -6.58 -8.03 -14.77
C VAL A 729 -6.58 -9.46 -15.32
N LYS A 730 -5.48 -9.91 -15.92
CA LYS A 730 -5.34 -11.29 -16.41
C LYS A 730 -5.48 -12.33 -15.28
N ARG A 731 -4.85 -12.10 -14.12
CA ARG A 731 -4.96 -12.98 -12.95
C ARG A 731 -6.39 -13.06 -12.40
N LEU A 732 -7.11 -11.93 -12.37
CA LEU A 732 -8.53 -11.91 -11.98
C LEU A 732 -9.38 -12.78 -12.90
N LEU A 733 -9.18 -12.65 -14.21
CA LEU A 733 -9.93 -13.41 -15.20
C LEU A 733 -9.62 -14.92 -15.21
N ARG A 734 -8.42 -15.32 -14.74
CA ARG A 734 -8.04 -16.72 -14.56
C ARG A 734 -8.59 -17.34 -13.27
N GLY A 735 -9.08 -16.51 -12.34
CA GLY A 735 -9.58 -16.99 -11.05
C GLY A 735 -8.47 -17.33 -10.05
N ASP A 736 -7.27 -16.78 -10.22
CA ASP A 736 -6.08 -17.09 -9.40
C ASP A 736 -6.31 -16.85 -7.89
N PHE A 737 -7.29 -16.02 -7.52
CA PHE A 737 -7.59 -15.67 -6.13
C PHE A 737 -8.57 -16.64 -5.43
N HIS A 738 -9.30 -17.47 -6.18
CA HIS A 738 -10.29 -18.42 -5.66
C HIS A 738 -9.76 -19.86 -5.58
N THR A 739 -8.63 -20.14 -6.21
CA THR A 739 -7.95 -21.44 -6.08
C THR A 739 -7.17 -21.45 -4.77
N GLY A 740 -7.66 -22.19 -3.79
CA GLY A 740 -7.03 -22.37 -2.49
C GLY A 740 -5.69 -23.10 -2.62
N SER A 741 -4.63 -22.36 -2.88
CA SER A 741 -3.26 -22.76 -2.63
C SER A 741 -2.58 -21.57 -1.99
N SER A 742 -2.38 -21.65 -0.68
CA SER A 742 -1.33 -20.94 0.05
C SER A 742 -0.01 -21.21 -0.67
N SER A 743 0.33 -20.38 -1.65
CA SER A 743 1.61 -20.40 -2.32
C SER A 743 2.67 -19.85 -1.36
N SER A 744 3.14 -20.72 -0.47
CA SER A 744 4.50 -20.67 0.02
C SER A 744 5.40 -20.75 -1.20
N ASN A 745 6.09 -19.66 -1.48
CA ASN A 745 7.03 -19.54 -2.59
C ASN A 745 8.28 -20.38 -2.25
N SER A 746 8.25 -21.68 -2.53
CA SER A 746 9.46 -22.50 -2.58
C SER A 746 9.76 -22.82 -4.03
N SER A 747 10.79 -22.16 -4.56
CA SER A 747 11.42 -22.43 -5.85
C SER A 747 11.96 -23.86 -5.87
N GLY A 748 11.14 -24.80 -6.32
CA GLY A 748 11.51 -26.18 -6.61
C GLY A 748 11.12 -26.51 -8.05
N VAL A 749 12.11 -26.66 -8.92
CA VAL A 749 11.95 -27.18 -10.28
C VAL A 749 11.28 -28.56 -10.18
N SER A 750 10.06 -28.70 -10.69
CA SER A 750 9.43 -30.01 -10.88
C SER A 750 9.40 -30.36 -12.36
N VAL A 751 10.13 -31.44 -12.66
CA VAL A 751 10.17 -32.11 -13.96
C VAL A 751 8.85 -32.85 -14.17
N GLY A 752 8.32 -32.78 -15.39
CA GLY A 752 6.99 -33.26 -15.74
C GLY A 752 6.77 -34.75 -15.49
N SER A 753 5.56 -35.07 -15.05
CA SER A 753 4.94 -36.36 -15.36
C SER A 753 3.44 -36.14 -15.59
N SER A 754 3.02 -36.47 -16.80
CA SER A 754 1.65 -36.46 -17.28
C SER A 754 0.87 -37.61 -16.63
N SER A 755 -0.15 -37.29 -15.85
CA SER A 755 -1.25 -38.22 -15.60
C SER A 755 -2.59 -37.48 -15.72
N SER A 756 -3.33 -37.87 -16.74
CA SER A 756 -4.68 -37.42 -17.07
C SER A 756 -5.67 -37.98 -16.05
N GLY A 757 -5.96 -37.19 -15.03
CA GLY A 757 -7.11 -37.39 -14.14
C GLY A 757 -8.17 -36.34 -14.43
N ALA A 758 -9.26 -36.73 -15.09
CA ALA A 758 -10.44 -35.90 -15.30
C ALA A 758 -11.16 -35.68 -13.95
N GLY A 759 -10.70 -34.69 -13.18
CA GLY A 759 -11.44 -34.15 -12.05
C GLY A 759 -12.44 -33.12 -12.57
N SER A 760 -13.72 -33.28 -12.23
CA SER A 760 -14.78 -32.36 -12.61
C SER A 760 -14.48 -30.95 -12.07
N SER A 761 -14.00 -30.08 -12.93
CA SER A 761 -13.88 -28.65 -12.65
C SER A 761 -15.28 -28.10 -12.42
N SER A 762 -15.58 -27.68 -11.19
CA SER A 762 -16.68 -26.76 -10.95
C SER A 762 -16.33 -25.43 -11.64
N SER A 763 -16.63 -25.33 -12.94
CA SER A 763 -16.41 -24.14 -13.74
C SER A 763 -17.40 -23.06 -13.31
N GLY A 764 -17.07 -22.36 -12.21
CA GLY A 764 -17.75 -21.12 -11.86
C GLY A 764 -17.67 -20.15 -13.03
N ALA A 765 -18.75 -19.40 -13.26
CA ALA A 765 -18.76 -18.41 -14.34
C ALA A 765 -17.56 -17.44 -14.18
N PRO A 766 -16.90 -17.07 -15.28
CA PRO A 766 -15.74 -16.19 -15.22
C PRO A 766 -16.11 -14.79 -14.70
N VAL A 767 -15.21 -14.17 -13.94
CA VAL A 767 -15.31 -12.75 -13.57
C VAL A 767 -15.23 -11.88 -14.83
N GLU A 768 -15.95 -10.76 -14.81
CA GLU A 768 -15.89 -9.69 -15.81
C GLU A 768 -15.38 -8.40 -15.14
N VAL A 769 -14.45 -7.70 -15.80
CA VAL A 769 -13.69 -6.58 -15.24
C VAL A 769 -13.97 -5.28 -16.00
N PHE A 770 -14.30 -4.23 -15.29
CA PHE A 770 -14.43 -2.86 -15.78
C PHE A 770 -13.29 -2.02 -15.18
N VAL A 771 -12.62 -1.22 -15.99
CA VAL A 771 -11.49 -0.38 -15.54
C VAL A 771 -11.93 1.07 -15.52
N HIS A 772 -11.90 1.66 -14.33
CA HIS A 772 -12.16 3.07 -14.12
C HIS A 772 -10.97 3.91 -14.64
N PRO A 773 -11.21 5.07 -15.27
CA PRO A 773 -10.15 6.01 -15.59
C PRO A 773 -9.54 6.60 -14.31
N VAL A 774 -8.22 6.78 -14.22
CA VAL A 774 -7.59 7.24 -12.97
C VAL A 774 -8.11 8.64 -12.57
N PRO A 775 -8.62 8.86 -11.33
CA PRO A 775 -9.17 10.16 -10.92
C PRO A 775 -8.17 11.33 -10.97
N PRO A 776 -8.43 12.42 -11.73
CA PRO A 776 -7.52 13.57 -11.88
C PRO A 776 -7.72 14.66 -10.81
N VAL A 777 -7.83 14.25 -9.53
CA VAL A 777 -8.27 15.10 -8.41
C VAL A 777 -7.30 16.22 -8.06
N LEU A 778 -6.01 15.92 -7.90
CA LEU A 778 -4.99 16.88 -7.47
C LEU A 778 -4.46 17.67 -8.65
N ASN A 779 -4.29 18.98 -8.47
CA ASN A 779 -3.73 19.86 -9.51
C ASN A 779 -2.28 19.48 -9.82
N GLU A 780 -1.50 19.19 -8.78
CA GLU A 780 -0.06 18.95 -8.83
C GLU A 780 0.31 17.70 -9.63
N THR A 781 -0.59 16.71 -9.66
CA THR A 781 -0.32 15.39 -10.24
C THR A 781 -1.13 15.15 -11.51
N ARG A 782 -2.01 16.08 -11.89
CA ARG A 782 -2.98 15.88 -12.98
C ARG A 782 -2.34 15.55 -14.32
N ALA A 783 -1.26 16.23 -14.69
CA ALA A 783 -0.57 15.93 -15.96
C ALA A 783 -0.03 14.48 -15.99
N LEU A 784 0.46 13.99 -14.86
CA LEU A 784 0.92 12.61 -14.70
C LEU A 784 -0.26 11.63 -14.74
N VAL A 785 -1.39 11.97 -14.11
CA VAL A 785 -2.62 11.19 -14.19
C VAL A 785 -3.12 11.10 -15.64
N CYS A 786 -3.11 12.20 -16.41
CA CYS A 786 -3.48 12.17 -17.82
C CYS A 786 -2.59 11.21 -18.64
N ALA A 787 -1.27 11.29 -18.44
CA ALA A 787 -0.33 10.40 -19.12
C ALA A 787 -0.54 8.92 -18.72
N PHE A 788 -0.80 8.66 -17.44
CA PHE A 788 -1.07 7.32 -16.95
C PHE A 788 -2.40 6.77 -17.49
N ALA A 789 -3.47 7.55 -17.48
CA ALA A 789 -4.78 7.15 -17.98
C ALA A 789 -4.72 6.82 -19.49
N ALA A 790 -4.02 7.63 -20.28
CA ALA A 790 -3.78 7.36 -21.69
C ALA A 790 -3.03 6.04 -21.90
N ALA A 791 -1.90 5.84 -21.19
CA ALA A 791 -1.11 4.62 -21.28
C ALA A 791 -1.87 3.37 -20.81
N LEU A 792 -2.72 3.48 -19.79
CA LEU A 792 -3.56 2.39 -19.30
C LEU A 792 -4.61 2.00 -20.34
N ARG A 793 -5.29 2.98 -20.94
CA ARG A 793 -6.28 2.75 -22.00
C ARG A 793 -5.65 2.05 -23.20
N GLU A 794 -4.52 2.56 -23.68
CA GLU A 794 -3.78 1.99 -24.81
C GLU A 794 -3.24 0.60 -24.49
N GLY A 795 -2.67 0.41 -23.30
CA GLY A 795 -2.13 -0.88 -22.85
C GLY A 795 -3.21 -1.97 -22.73
N LEU A 796 -4.39 -1.62 -22.22
CA LEU A 796 -5.53 -2.55 -22.16
C LEU A 796 -6.04 -2.89 -23.56
N ALA A 797 -6.19 -1.91 -24.45
CA ALA A 797 -6.59 -2.15 -25.83
C ALA A 797 -5.60 -3.08 -26.55
N ALA A 798 -4.30 -2.84 -26.38
CA ALA A 798 -3.24 -3.70 -26.93
C ALA A 798 -3.28 -5.13 -26.35
N ALA A 799 -3.52 -5.28 -25.04
CA ALA A 799 -3.67 -6.58 -24.41
C ALA A 799 -4.89 -7.35 -24.96
N VAL A 800 -6.04 -6.68 -25.09
CA VAL A 800 -7.27 -7.28 -25.68
C VAL A 800 -7.03 -7.70 -27.13
N ALA A 801 -6.33 -6.88 -27.92
CA ALA A 801 -5.99 -7.22 -29.30
C ALA A 801 -5.02 -8.41 -29.40
N ALA A 802 -4.09 -8.55 -28.44
CA ALA A 802 -3.14 -9.65 -28.39
C ALA A 802 -3.76 -10.98 -27.93
N GLU A 803 -4.73 -10.94 -27.01
CA GLU A 803 -5.39 -12.12 -26.43
C GLU A 803 -6.93 -12.04 -26.50
N PRO A 804 -7.53 -11.91 -27.70
CA PRO A 804 -8.97 -11.62 -27.84
C PRO A 804 -9.85 -12.73 -27.27
N GLN A 805 -9.44 -13.99 -27.40
CA GLN A 805 -10.19 -15.13 -26.85
C GLN A 805 -10.24 -15.13 -25.31
N ALA A 806 -9.22 -14.57 -24.66
CA ALA A 806 -9.16 -14.54 -23.19
C ALA A 806 -9.78 -13.28 -22.60
N LEU A 807 -9.68 -12.14 -23.29
CA LEU A 807 -9.98 -10.81 -22.74
C LEU A 807 -11.16 -10.09 -23.39
N ALA A 808 -11.43 -10.32 -24.68
CA ALA A 808 -12.49 -9.60 -25.38
C ALA A 808 -13.88 -9.92 -24.79
N GLY A 809 -14.69 -8.89 -24.57
CA GLY A 809 -16.00 -9.01 -23.90
C GLY A 809 -15.94 -9.26 -22.39
N ARG A 810 -14.74 -9.43 -21.82
CA ARG A 810 -14.53 -9.67 -20.38
C ARG A 810 -13.78 -8.54 -19.67
N VAL A 811 -13.09 -7.68 -20.43
CA VAL A 811 -12.42 -6.48 -19.93
C VAL A 811 -12.95 -5.27 -20.68
N HIS A 812 -13.35 -4.24 -19.93
CA HIS A 812 -13.91 -3.01 -20.49
C HIS A 812 -13.25 -1.79 -19.85
N TYR A 813 -12.63 -0.93 -20.64
CA TYR A 813 -12.18 0.38 -20.16
C TYR A 813 -13.35 1.37 -20.24
N LEU A 814 -13.65 2.08 -19.14
CA LEU A 814 -14.73 3.05 -19.10
C LEU A 814 -14.24 4.40 -19.65
N ASP A 815 -14.60 4.69 -20.90
CA ASP A 815 -14.11 5.86 -21.61
C ASP A 815 -14.95 7.11 -21.27
N PHE A 816 -14.60 7.76 -20.16
CA PHE A 816 -15.16 9.04 -19.72
C PHE A 816 -14.12 9.96 -19.06
N PHE A 817 -12.81 9.67 -19.19
CA PHE A 817 -11.76 10.47 -18.54
C PHE A 817 -11.77 11.94 -18.98
N ASP A 818 -11.92 12.18 -20.28
CA ASP A 818 -11.93 13.54 -20.84
C ASP A 818 -13.16 14.33 -20.35
N GLU A 819 -14.25 13.65 -19.99
CA GLU A 819 -15.47 14.24 -19.44
C GLU A 819 -15.28 14.72 -17.98
N LEU A 820 -14.21 14.27 -17.30
CA LEU A 820 -13.82 14.74 -15.96
C LEU A 820 -13.13 16.11 -15.99
N LEU A 821 -12.59 16.49 -17.14
CA LEU A 821 -11.78 17.67 -17.32
C LEU A 821 -12.56 18.77 -18.04
N LEU A 822 -12.21 20.03 -17.78
CA LEU A 822 -12.68 21.16 -18.56
C LEU A 822 -12.13 21.05 -19.99
N GLN A 823 -13.00 21.23 -20.97
CA GLN A 823 -12.63 21.21 -22.37
C GLN A 823 -11.74 22.42 -22.71
N PRO A 824 -10.67 22.25 -23.51
CA PRO A 824 -9.85 23.36 -23.96
C PRO A 824 -10.70 24.40 -24.71
N GLY A 825 -10.83 25.61 -24.18
CA GLY A 825 -11.57 26.71 -24.81
C GLY A 825 -12.97 27.01 -24.27
N SER A 826 -13.47 26.27 -23.27
CA SER A 826 -14.66 26.70 -22.52
C SER A 826 -14.26 27.81 -21.54
N SER A 827 -14.61 29.06 -21.82
CA SER A 827 -14.40 30.19 -20.91
C SER A 827 -15.18 29.95 -19.61
N ALA A 828 -14.46 29.71 -18.51
CA ALA A 828 -15.04 29.73 -17.17
C ALA A 828 -15.19 31.16 -16.62
N ASP A 829 -14.94 32.19 -17.44
CA ASP A 829 -14.96 33.60 -17.05
C ASP A 829 -16.27 34.34 -17.38
N ASP A 830 -17.23 33.71 -18.06
CA ASP A 830 -18.47 34.38 -18.49
C ASP A 830 -19.67 34.24 -17.53
N ALA A 831 -19.49 33.62 -16.35
CA ALA A 831 -20.55 33.44 -15.36
C ALA A 831 -20.46 34.38 -14.13
N ALA A 832 -19.64 35.43 -14.19
CA ALA A 832 -19.55 36.45 -13.14
C ALA A 832 -19.55 37.86 -13.75
N GLY A 833 -20.58 38.21 -14.52
CA GLY A 833 -20.56 39.48 -15.24
C GLY A 833 -21.88 39.97 -15.81
N SER A 834 -22.99 39.93 -15.06
CA SER A 834 -24.15 40.77 -15.43
C SER A 834 -25.09 41.10 -14.25
N SER A 835 -24.84 42.20 -13.55
CA SER A 835 -25.89 43.14 -13.10
C SER A 835 -25.30 44.43 -12.53
N SER A 836 -25.28 45.46 -13.39
CA SER A 836 -25.55 46.88 -13.12
C SER A 836 -25.12 47.54 -11.79
N SER A 837 -24.09 48.39 -11.91
CA SER A 837 -24.04 49.81 -11.50
C SER A 837 -24.59 50.27 -10.14
N GLY A 838 -23.68 50.69 -9.27
CA GLY A 838 -23.95 51.61 -8.16
C GLY A 838 -22.67 52.00 -7.42
N ALA A 839 -22.16 53.21 -7.67
CA ALA A 839 -21.02 53.77 -6.95
C ALA A 839 -21.42 54.19 -5.52
N GLY A 840 -20.57 53.90 -4.52
CA GLY A 840 -20.77 54.38 -3.15
C GLY A 840 -19.78 53.84 -2.12
N SER A 841 -18.73 54.62 -1.84
CA SER A 841 -17.91 54.74 -0.62
C SER A 841 -17.87 53.63 0.47
N SER A 842 -16.65 53.15 0.71
CA SER A 842 -16.00 52.90 2.02
C SER A 842 -16.82 52.34 3.20
N SER A 843 -16.48 51.12 3.64
CA SER A 843 -16.00 50.86 5.01
C SER A 843 -15.47 49.43 5.13
N ALA A 844 -14.35 49.30 5.84
CA ALA A 844 -13.62 48.06 6.05
C ALA A 844 -14.39 47.11 6.98
N SER A 845 -14.44 45.83 6.63
CA SER A 845 -14.57 44.74 7.60
C SER A 845 -13.88 43.49 7.06
N THR A 846 -13.01 42.93 7.90
CA THR A 846 -12.01 41.92 7.63
C THR A 846 -12.67 40.53 7.69
N SER A 847 -12.57 39.74 6.62
CA SER A 847 -12.91 38.32 6.63
C SER A 847 -11.64 37.51 6.35
N SER A 848 -11.25 36.71 7.35
CA SER A 848 -9.96 36.02 7.43
C SER A 848 -9.94 34.75 6.59
N SER A 849 -9.42 34.87 5.37
CA SER A 849 -8.88 33.75 4.60
C SER A 849 -7.54 33.32 5.22
N ILE A 850 -7.44 32.04 5.58
CA ILE A 850 -6.25 31.42 6.15
C ILE A 850 -5.21 31.29 5.04
N THR A 851 -4.38 32.32 4.90
CA THR A 851 -3.15 32.27 4.11
C THR A 851 -2.03 31.75 5.01
N ARG A 852 -1.49 30.60 4.61
CA ARG A 852 -0.31 29.92 5.15
C ARG A 852 0.87 30.91 5.31
N GLN A 853 1.22 31.33 6.53
CA GLN A 853 2.49 32.01 6.79
C GLN A 853 3.59 30.97 7.00
N GLN A 854 4.44 30.77 6.00
CA GLN A 854 5.77 30.18 6.18
C GLN A 854 6.79 31.30 6.43
N PRO A 855 7.86 31.03 7.20
CA PRO A 855 8.95 31.98 7.37
C PRO A 855 9.71 32.16 6.05
N LYS A 856 9.96 33.42 5.71
CA LYS A 856 10.58 33.95 4.49
C LYS A 856 12.04 33.44 4.32
N PRO A 857 12.40 32.77 3.22
CA PRO A 857 13.73 32.85 2.66
C PRO A 857 13.74 33.94 1.58
N GLU A 858 14.72 34.84 1.66
CA GLU A 858 14.89 35.89 0.67
C GLU A 858 15.53 35.33 -0.61
N SER A 859 15.05 35.81 -1.76
CA SER A 859 15.46 35.55 -3.16
C SER A 859 15.07 34.20 -3.77
N GLU A 860 13.90 34.14 -4.43
CA GLU A 860 13.64 33.42 -5.70
C GLU A 860 12.18 33.65 -6.18
N PRO A 861 11.87 34.78 -6.87
CA PRO A 861 10.49 35.06 -7.31
C PRO A 861 10.11 34.39 -8.64
N GLU A 862 11.07 34.00 -9.48
CA GLU A 862 10.80 33.59 -10.87
C GLU A 862 10.38 32.12 -11.01
N ALA A 863 10.91 31.19 -10.19
CA ALA A 863 10.56 29.77 -10.26
C ALA A 863 9.12 29.49 -9.76
N ALA A 864 8.70 30.16 -8.68
CA ALA A 864 7.35 30.04 -8.13
C ALA A 864 6.28 30.63 -9.06
N GLN A 865 6.60 31.71 -9.77
CA GLN A 865 5.70 32.31 -10.77
C GLN A 865 5.62 31.46 -12.04
N ALA A 866 6.72 30.85 -12.51
CA ALA A 866 6.70 29.93 -13.64
C ALA A 866 5.86 28.67 -13.36
N GLN A 867 5.90 28.14 -12.14
CA GLN A 867 5.12 26.96 -11.75
C GLN A 867 3.63 27.27 -11.56
N ALA A 868 3.28 28.46 -11.08
CA ALA A 868 1.90 28.96 -11.04
C ALA A 868 1.34 29.25 -12.45
N GLN A 869 2.17 29.77 -13.37
CA GLN A 869 1.79 30.01 -14.76
C GLN A 869 1.63 28.71 -15.58
N LEU A 870 2.44 27.67 -15.32
CA LEU A 870 2.23 26.34 -15.92
C LEU A 870 0.96 25.65 -15.38
N ALA A 871 0.63 25.81 -14.11
CA ALA A 871 -0.62 25.27 -13.53
C ALA A 871 -1.88 25.95 -14.11
N ALA A 872 -1.76 27.22 -14.55
CA ALA A 872 -2.86 27.95 -15.17
C ALA A 872 -3.18 27.51 -16.61
N ALA A 873 -2.26 26.83 -17.31
CA ALA A 873 -2.42 26.40 -18.70
C ALA A 873 -2.67 24.88 -18.87
N GLY A 874 -2.65 24.10 -17.79
CA GLY A 874 -2.85 22.65 -17.81
C GLY A 874 -4.32 22.21 -17.78
N PRO A 875 -4.61 20.91 -17.98
CA PRO A 875 -5.94 20.36 -17.81
C PRO A 875 -6.50 20.70 -16.41
N ARG A 876 -7.80 21.02 -16.33
CA ARG A 876 -8.47 21.39 -15.07
C ARG A 876 -9.60 20.43 -14.79
N LEU A 877 -9.74 20.00 -13.54
CA LEU A 877 -10.90 19.24 -13.11
C LEU A 877 -12.15 20.12 -13.24
N ARG A 878 -13.26 19.53 -13.70
CA ARG A 878 -14.56 20.18 -13.68
C ARG A 878 -14.95 20.63 -12.26
N PRO A 879 -15.38 21.89 -12.05
CA PRO A 879 -15.69 22.40 -10.72
C PRO A 879 -16.80 21.64 -10.00
N ASP A 880 -17.80 21.14 -10.73
CA ASP A 880 -18.90 20.32 -10.18
C ASP A 880 -18.45 18.93 -9.71
N LEU A 881 -17.26 18.49 -10.15
CA LEU A 881 -16.64 17.23 -9.76
C LEU A 881 -15.64 17.37 -8.61
N ALA A 882 -15.39 18.60 -8.13
CA ALA A 882 -14.56 18.84 -6.94
C ALA A 882 -15.32 18.48 -5.65
N PHE A 883 -14.62 17.93 -4.66
CA PHE A 883 -15.23 17.47 -3.42
C PHE A 883 -14.43 17.88 -2.17
N ASP A 884 -13.56 17.01 -1.66
CA ASP A 884 -12.81 17.23 -0.42
C ASP A 884 -11.32 17.57 -0.67
N GLY A 885 -10.96 17.85 -1.93
CA GLY A 885 -9.60 18.09 -2.36
C GLY A 885 -8.77 16.83 -2.64
N THR A 886 -9.29 15.64 -2.33
CA THR A 886 -8.60 14.36 -2.54
C THR A 886 -9.43 13.29 -3.25
N HIS A 887 -10.75 13.46 -3.34
CA HIS A 887 -11.67 12.57 -4.05
C HIS A 887 -12.53 13.34 -5.05
N LEU A 888 -13.11 12.61 -6.01
CA LEU A 888 -14.14 13.16 -6.90
C LEU A 888 -15.48 13.29 -6.15
N SER A 889 -16.26 14.30 -6.53
CA SER A 889 -17.66 14.44 -6.10
C SER A 889 -18.50 13.28 -6.62
N PRO A 890 -19.42 12.73 -5.82
CA PRO A 890 -20.41 11.75 -6.26
C PRO A 890 -21.10 12.01 -7.60
N ALA A 891 -21.17 13.28 -8.04
CA ALA A 891 -21.71 13.67 -9.33
C ALA A 891 -21.02 12.97 -10.52
N TYR A 892 -19.76 12.54 -10.40
CA TYR A 892 -19.08 11.84 -11.49
C TYR A 892 -19.73 10.48 -11.84
N VAL A 893 -20.54 9.93 -10.93
CA VAL A 893 -21.24 8.65 -11.16
C VAL A 893 -22.18 8.74 -12.36
N GLU A 894 -22.70 9.92 -12.71
CA GLU A 894 -23.50 10.11 -13.94
C GLU A 894 -22.67 9.83 -15.21
N LEU A 895 -21.39 10.25 -15.23
CA LEU A 895 -20.48 10.01 -16.35
C LEU A 895 -20.12 8.52 -16.44
N MET A 896 -19.89 7.90 -15.28
CA MET A 896 -19.65 6.47 -15.18
C MET A 896 -20.87 5.65 -15.61
N ASP A 897 -22.07 6.05 -15.20
CA ASP A 897 -23.34 5.44 -15.61
C ASP A 897 -23.52 5.53 -17.12
N ALA A 898 -23.30 6.73 -17.70
CA ALA A 898 -23.34 6.91 -19.14
C ALA A 898 -22.31 6.00 -19.86
N ALA A 899 -21.09 5.87 -19.33
CA ALA A 899 -20.07 5.00 -19.90
C ALA A 899 -20.44 3.51 -19.80
N LEU A 900 -21.02 3.06 -18.68
CA LEU A 900 -21.50 1.69 -18.50
C LEU A 900 -22.71 1.39 -19.39
N ALA A 901 -23.62 2.35 -19.57
CA ALA A 901 -24.76 2.23 -20.46
C ALA A 901 -24.34 2.08 -21.93
N ARG A 902 -23.22 2.74 -22.33
CA ARG A 902 -22.62 2.57 -23.67
C ARG A 902 -22.08 1.16 -23.93
N LEU A 903 -21.80 0.36 -22.89
CA LEU A 903 -21.25 -1.00 -23.02
C LEU A 903 -22.28 -2.07 -23.43
N ALA A 904 -23.49 -1.68 -23.83
CA ALA A 904 -24.41 -2.52 -24.60
C ALA A 904 -25.46 -1.70 -25.37
N ALA A 905 -24.98 -1.03 -26.43
CA ALA A 905 -25.58 -1.20 -27.75
C ALA A 905 -24.93 -2.41 -28.43
#